data_AF-A0A0F2TIG4-F1
#
_entry.id   AF-A0A0F2TIG4-F1
#
_cell.length_a   1.000
_cell.length_b   1.000
_cell.length_c   1.000
_cell.angle_alpha   90.00
_cell.angle_beta   90.00
_cell.angle_gamma   90.00
#
_symmetry.space_group_name_H-M   'P 1'
#
loop_
_entity.id
_entity.type
_entity.pdbx_description
1 polymer ?
#
loop_
_entity_poly.entity_id
_entity_poly.type
_entity_poly.pdbx_seq_one_letter_code
_entity_poly.pdbx_strand_id
1 'polypeptide(L)'
;MHAHPADAAHTDDLDAHRDLVDRLFCKPNAPYGPYERAGEPEVIVPGLLFRVELNYPGDLAGRLEASVFIGIQGFAGELWEHEVRGLLRLDALSHPALPTIRSGGFDAANEVAFAITESQGQALNVDATVRWAQSARIEAFEAFSVLLDALNHLHGARLMHRNLTLGALRAVQRHGEDAVTVQLSRFELSTLIGNLVRRTALQNSAQVGELVRRLYLAAPQGMDQARHLAYLAPETLDFLLHERSGRRREWATTDVFGLGVLGFEWFCGPIPELLPEEFARAQAAAGPAQAIALATLRARMRAHLTGRVDLPKPLVSLLREMLEEAPEERITSFQALRRLEQNWEGIRRLWEDAADEVPRLVAFLPDQSVETIFELRKWISHSPDTPAGREALRNFYVRELRGAELVWSPNGAVGFANDEPEKLQEARWVLIGEQAVWFCAFLYDQDLLTRQRGEQHEDTLVIKYLKDRNHAQALVRAQPRRKVGRIEVVPFYPGQSLAKVRAGRPSWRPLTESVKRARARSSEEQEFLRSLDFLLAYQRTALDARKYPFIRTDKAEDPGLAVLTWDEHRDAAWRHRSQLLTAFSTDPKRRPRLSDFVENLDVDSDFITLDVVPGHQRGPYFGHRVIKVDLVERRDRDTIVVRPHRNQDRVPSIGWLRPSDDGGSEPQIARQAKARTMLENQAALIRSLRAPISYDLGRGRWRSAPDAQLEGEAPDRINDMLALQPFYALQGPPGTGKSTVAAHALRRFLREEPGARVLVSAQSNYALDNLAARLIKEMPDVLILRETPDGQDDEERVKDHTVLAHTLGRLTDRLAKTIESQLTWMLHPERLSPEERRRFEELPPGERPLPLNDQDRPVADAWLQSVTSNQIELTDRIKNGASIVLATCSIAATITDTDRDPGDMFDWVIVEEAAKAWPTELIIPLVLGTRWTLIGDHRQLGAHREEEVLQFLRSLRDHPDKDMRLHYDEREMRERVLRMFGHLFVDREEPDTGPVSYHASPLGQLNLQFRMHPDIAQPVGRAFYPYVPFRPDDDGLPKSFLGTSSLADLDHGVQRPGFLRGAALVWLDTTGLEDCAEHPYWYNQGEVEVIDRLVDRMRPAPLAVDRPAEDDGGLVVLTPYRAQKNLLENKGLLRGRVHTVHSFQGREADRVIVSLVRTTRSGNTVAGNVGHVGRNEVANVLLSRGRRLLVLVGGFAHFAEHGGTSWDIITKTVRRYGRIVPAEQLTGE
;
A
#
# COMPACT_ATOMS: atom_id res chain seq x y z
N MET A 1 -15.22 -61.32 17.11
CA MET A 1 -16.02 -60.27 16.42
C MET A 1 -16.85 -59.54 17.46
N HIS A 2 -16.23 -58.63 18.20
CA HIS A 2 -16.94 -57.63 19.00
C HIS A 2 -16.11 -56.37 18.86
N ALA A 3 -16.60 -55.41 18.07
CA ALA A 3 -15.99 -54.10 17.93
C ALA A 3 -16.09 -53.37 19.28
N HIS A 4 -15.01 -52.70 19.69
CA HIS A 4 -14.98 -51.90 20.90
C HIS A 4 -15.97 -50.73 20.78
N PRO A 5 -16.64 -50.29 21.87
CA PRO A 5 -17.54 -49.13 21.84
C PRO A 5 -16.86 -47.81 21.42
N ALA A 6 -15.53 -47.76 21.38
CA ALA A 6 -14.76 -46.63 20.84
C ALA A 6 -14.74 -46.58 19.29
N ASP A 7 -14.86 -47.72 18.60
CA ASP A 7 -14.90 -47.78 17.12
C ASP A 7 -16.27 -47.35 16.57
N ALA A 8 -17.34 -47.56 17.34
CA ALA A 8 -18.70 -47.13 17.00
C ALA A 8 -18.90 -45.60 17.17
N ALA A 9 -18.29 -45.01 18.21
CA ALA A 9 -18.34 -43.56 18.41
C ALA A 9 -17.51 -42.77 17.38
N HIS A 10 -16.44 -43.36 16.84
CA HIS A 10 -15.63 -42.75 15.78
C HIS A 10 -16.31 -42.79 14.40
N THR A 11 -17.17 -43.76 14.13
CA THR A 11 -17.88 -43.90 12.84
C THR A 11 -19.08 -42.95 12.75
N ASP A 12 -19.84 -42.76 13.84
CA ASP A 12 -20.96 -41.80 13.90
C ASP A 12 -20.51 -40.32 13.72
N ASP A 13 -19.29 -39.98 14.17
CA ASP A 13 -18.73 -38.62 14.06
C ASP A 13 -18.22 -38.31 12.64
N LEU A 14 -17.70 -39.32 11.91
CA LEU A 14 -17.23 -39.15 10.52
C LEU A 14 -18.37 -38.90 9.53
N ASP A 15 -19.50 -39.60 9.66
CA ASP A 15 -20.66 -39.38 8.79
C ASP A 15 -21.30 -38.00 9.01
N ALA A 16 -21.34 -37.52 10.26
CA ALA A 16 -21.79 -36.16 10.58
C ALA A 16 -20.89 -35.08 9.94
N HIS A 17 -19.56 -35.27 9.97
CA HIS A 17 -18.62 -34.37 9.29
C HIS A 17 -18.79 -34.40 7.77
N ARG A 18 -19.01 -35.56 7.14
CA ARG A 18 -19.29 -35.67 5.69
C ARG A 18 -20.53 -34.89 5.29
N ASP A 19 -21.62 -35.08 6.03
CA ASP A 19 -22.89 -34.38 5.77
C ASP A 19 -22.78 -32.87 5.95
N LEU A 20 -21.96 -32.41 6.90
CA LEU A 20 -21.66 -31.00 7.07
C LEU A 20 -20.87 -30.44 5.88
N VAL A 21 -19.79 -31.12 5.46
CA VAL A 21 -18.99 -30.72 4.29
C VAL A 21 -19.85 -30.65 3.03
N ASP A 22 -20.66 -31.66 2.77
CA ASP A 22 -21.47 -31.72 1.55
C ASP A 22 -22.55 -30.62 1.52
N ARG A 23 -23.11 -30.28 2.68
CA ARG A 23 -24.07 -29.16 2.79
C ARG A 23 -23.43 -27.80 2.58
N LEU A 24 -22.23 -27.58 3.12
CA LEU A 24 -21.54 -26.29 3.07
C LEU A 24 -20.82 -26.04 1.75
N PHE A 25 -20.27 -27.09 1.12
CA PHE A 25 -19.32 -26.95 0.00
C PHE A 25 -19.70 -27.70 -1.27
N CYS A 26 -20.30 -28.90 -1.18
CA CYS A 26 -20.36 -29.81 -2.34
C CYS A 26 -21.69 -29.87 -3.09
N LYS A 27 -22.83 -29.64 -2.42
CA LYS A 27 -24.15 -29.70 -3.06
C LYS A 27 -24.36 -28.56 -4.07
N PRO A 28 -25.23 -28.72 -5.09
CA PRO A 28 -25.49 -27.69 -6.11
C PRO A 28 -25.92 -26.31 -5.56
N ASN A 29 -26.51 -26.28 -4.37
CA ASN A 29 -26.94 -25.06 -3.66
C ASN A 29 -26.12 -24.82 -2.38
N ALA A 30 -24.91 -25.37 -2.30
CA ALA A 30 -24.04 -25.20 -1.15
C ALA A 30 -23.61 -23.72 -1.04
N PRO A 31 -23.73 -23.09 0.15
CA PRO A 31 -23.53 -21.65 0.33
C PRO A 31 -22.09 -21.19 0.06
N TYR A 32 -21.12 -22.10 0.16
CA TYR A 32 -19.69 -21.81 -0.03
C TYR A 32 -19.07 -22.68 -1.14
N GLY A 33 -19.88 -23.31 -2.00
CA GLY A 33 -19.46 -24.14 -3.14
C GLY A 33 -19.55 -23.40 -4.50
N PRO A 34 -19.40 -24.11 -5.64
CA PRO A 34 -19.43 -25.57 -5.79
C PRO A 34 -18.03 -26.21 -5.76
N TYR A 35 -17.82 -27.18 -4.87
CA TYR A 35 -16.61 -28.01 -4.81
C TYR A 35 -16.97 -29.50 -4.89
N GLU A 36 -15.98 -30.34 -5.20
CA GLU A 36 -16.09 -31.80 -5.11
C GLU A 36 -15.21 -32.32 -3.97
N ARG A 37 -15.71 -33.25 -3.16
CA ARG A 37 -14.92 -33.86 -2.08
C ARG A 37 -13.86 -34.80 -2.67
N ALA A 38 -12.59 -34.53 -2.40
CA ALA A 38 -11.45 -35.30 -2.92
C ALA A 38 -10.96 -36.39 -1.94
N GLY A 39 -11.28 -36.26 -0.65
CA GLY A 39 -10.88 -37.20 0.40
C GLY A 39 -11.83 -37.20 1.59
N GLU A 40 -11.61 -38.13 2.52
CA GLU A 40 -12.39 -38.26 3.75
C GLU A 40 -12.01 -37.19 4.79
N PRO A 41 -12.94 -36.70 5.63
CA PRO A 41 -12.62 -35.76 6.71
C PRO A 41 -11.60 -36.35 7.70
N GLU A 42 -10.52 -35.62 7.97
CA GLU A 42 -9.51 -35.93 8.98
C GLU A 42 -9.79 -35.13 10.26
N VAL A 43 -10.13 -35.82 11.35
CA VAL A 43 -10.38 -35.18 12.65
C VAL A 43 -9.04 -34.80 13.29
N ILE A 44 -8.80 -33.49 13.45
CA ILE A 44 -7.57 -32.95 14.05
C ILE A 44 -7.73 -32.83 15.57
N VAL A 45 -8.86 -32.24 15.99
CA VAL A 45 -9.27 -32.14 17.40
C VAL A 45 -10.73 -32.56 17.52
N PRO A 46 -11.02 -33.68 18.21
CA PRO A 46 -12.39 -34.18 18.34
C PRO A 46 -13.37 -33.11 18.84
N GLY A 47 -14.47 -32.93 18.11
CA GLY A 47 -15.54 -31.97 18.43
C GLY A 47 -15.18 -30.48 18.26
N LEU A 48 -13.99 -30.14 17.74
CA LEU A 48 -13.54 -28.75 17.60
C LEU A 48 -12.97 -28.41 16.22
N LEU A 49 -12.17 -29.28 15.62
CA LEU A 49 -11.48 -29.01 14.35
C LEU A 49 -11.32 -30.29 13.53
N PHE A 50 -11.77 -30.24 12.28
CA PHE A 50 -11.49 -31.27 11.28
C PHE A 50 -11.09 -30.63 9.95
N ARG A 51 -10.48 -31.43 9.08
CA ARG A 51 -10.00 -31.02 7.76
C ARG A 51 -10.57 -31.90 6.66
N VAL A 52 -10.75 -31.36 5.45
CA VAL A 52 -11.14 -32.12 4.27
C VAL A 52 -10.45 -31.63 3.00
N GLU A 53 -10.09 -32.55 2.10
CA GLU A 53 -9.58 -32.22 0.76
C GLU A 53 -10.76 -32.02 -0.21
N LEU A 54 -10.72 -30.92 -0.98
CA LEU A 54 -11.72 -30.52 -1.98
C LEU A 54 -11.05 -30.31 -3.35
N ASN A 55 -11.83 -30.41 -4.44
CA ASN A 55 -11.43 -30.08 -5.80
C ASN A 55 -12.42 -29.10 -6.43
N TYR A 56 -11.99 -28.37 -7.46
CA TYR A 56 -12.94 -27.66 -8.33
C TYR A 56 -13.71 -28.65 -9.22
N PRO A 57 -14.98 -28.38 -9.54
CA PRO A 57 -15.76 -29.22 -10.44
C PRO A 57 -15.05 -29.36 -11.80
N GLY A 58 -14.69 -30.59 -12.18
CA GLY A 58 -14.03 -30.89 -13.45
C GLY A 58 -12.53 -30.56 -13.55
N ASP A 59 -11.89 -30.07 -12.49
CA ASP A 59 -10.43 -29.85 -12.43
C ASP A 59 -9.80 -30.75 -11.35
N LEU A 60 -9.05 -31.75 -11.81
CA LEU A 60 -8.35 -32.72 -10.96
C LEU A 60 -6.96 -32.24 -10.52
N ALA A 61 -6.47 -31.11 -11.03
CA ALA A 61 -5.14 -30.58 -10.73
C ALA A 61 -5.15 -29.60 -9.54
N GLY A 62 -6.22 -28.81 -9.38
CA GLY A 62 -6.38 -27.86 -8.28
C GLY A 62 -6.96 -28.49 -7.02
N ARG A 63 -6.10 -29.01 -6.12
CA ARG A 63 -6.51 -29.45 -4.78
C ARG A 63 -6.64 -28.27 -3.82
N LEU A 64 -7.71 -28.29 -3.04
CA LEU A 64 -8.01 -27.34 -1.97
C LEU A 64 -8.07 -28.08 -0.64
N GLU A 65 -7.68 -27.41 0.44
CA GLU A 65 -7.72 -27.94 1.79
C GLU A 65 -8.62 -27.03 2.64
N ALA A 66 -9.71 -27.59 3.19
CA ALA A 66 -10.64 -26.87 4.04
C ALA A 66 -10.46 -27.29 5.52
N SER A 67 -10.12 -26.32 6.37
CA SER A 67 -10.10 -26.46 7.84
C SER A 67 -11.42 -25.95 8.39
N VAL A 68 -12.15 -26.79 9.15
CA VAL A 68 -13.49 -26.46 9.69
C VAL A 68 -13.48 -26.53 11.22
N PHE A 69 -13.86 -25.42 11.84
CA PHE A 69 -13.95 -25.20 13.28
C PHE A 69 -15.40 -25.33 13.75
N ILE A 70 -15.62 -26.15 14.77
CA ILE A 70 -16.95 -26.42 15.35
C ILE A 70 -17.05 -25.70 16.71
N GLY A 71 -18.15 -24.99 16.96
CA GLY A 71 -18.44 -24.40 18.27
C GLY A 71 -17.69 -23.09 18.55
N ILE A 72 -17.84 -22.11 17.65
CA ILE A 72 -17.07 -20.85 17.64
C ILE A 72 -17.29 -19.88 18.82
N GLN A 73 -18.27 -20.12 19.70
CA GLN A 73 -18.57 -19.20 20.82
C GLN A 73 -17.56 -19.26 21.99
N GLY A 74 -16.47 -20.02 21.85
CA GLY A 74 -15.41 -20.14 22.85
C GLY A 74 -14.04 -20.32 22.21
N PHE A 75 -13.28 -21.30 22.69
CA PHE A 75 -11.90 -21.53 22.27
C PHE A 75 -11.73 -21.76 20.75
N ALA A 76 -12.70 -22.43 20.09
CA ALA A 76 -12.64 -22.64 18.64
C ALA A 76 -12.71 -21.32 17.84
N GLY A 77 -13.42 -20.31 18.36
CA GLY A 77 -13.47 -18.98 17.74
C GLY A 77 -12.13 -18.25 17.82
N GLU A 78 -11.45 -18.29 18.98
CA GLU A 78 -10.09 -17.75 19.15
C GLU A 78 -9.10 -18.41 18.18
N LEU A 79 -9.19 -19.75 18.02
CA LEU A 79 -8.34 -20.52 17.12
C LEU A 79 -8.56 -20.14 15.66
N TRP A 80 -9.82 -20.14 15.21
CA TRP A 80 -10.23 -19.73 13.88
C TRP A 80 -9.65 -18.36 13.51
N GLU A 81 -9.84 -17.39 14.38
CA GLU A 81 -9.48 -16.01 14.12
C GLU A 81 -7.97 -15.81 13.98
N HIS A 82 -7.19 -16.43 14.88
CA HIS A 82 -5.73 -16.40 14.80
C HIS A 82 -5.20 -17.15 13.58
N GLU A 83 -5.84 -18.26 13.18
CA GLU A 83 -5.49 -18.98 11.96
C GLU A 83 -5.69 -18.11 10.72
N VAL A 84 -6.87 -17.49 10.56
CA VAL A 84 -7.12 -16.63 9.40
C VAL A 84 -6.17 -15.45 9.38
N ARG A 85 -5.91 -14.81 10.52
CA ARG A 85 -4.93 -13.71 10.60
C ARG A 85 -3.53 -14.17 10.21
N GLY A 86 -3.12 -15.36 10.66
CA GLY A 86 -1.87 -15.99 10.25
C GLY A 86 -1.82 -16.21 8.74
N LEU A 87 -2.84 -16.86 8.17
CA LEU A 87 -2.96 -17.13 6.75
C LEU A 87 -3.02 -15.86 5.90
N LEU A 88 -3.74 -14.82 6.33
CA LEU A 88 -3.80 -13.51 5.69
C LEU A 88 -2.42 -12.84 5.64
N ARG A 89 -1.67 -12.89 6.75
CA ARG A 89 -0.30 -12.40 6.80
C ARG A 89 0.61 -13.20 5.87
N LEU A 90 0.47 -14.53 5.80
CA LEU A 90 1.24 -15.38 4.91
C LEU A 90 0.90 -15.13 3.43
N ASP A 91 -0.38 -14.95 3.09
CA ASP A 91 -0.83 -14.65 1.73
C ASP A 91 -0.29 -13.29 1.24
N ALA A 92 -0.18 -12.31 2.16
CA ALA A 92 0.46 -11.02 1.88
C ALA A 92 1.96 -11.15 1.54
N LEU A 93 2.66 -12.16 2.07
CA LEU A 93 4.06 -12.45 1.70
C LEU A 93 4.19 -13.00 0.28
N SER A 94 3.13 -13.64 -0.24
CA SER A 94 3.08 -14.14 -1.61
C SER A 94 4.25 -15.08 -1.96
N HIS A 95 4.71 -15.85 -0.97
CA HIS A 95 5.86 -16.73 -1.09
C HIS A 95 5.47 -18.11 -1.68
N PRO A 96 6.22 -18.66 -2.66
CA PRO A 96 5.84 -19.89 -3.37
C PRO A 96 5.82 -21.16 -2.51
N ALA A 97 6.53 -21.17 -1.38
CA ALA A 97 6.51 -22.28 -0.43
C ALA A 97 5.56 -22.07 0.77
N LEU A 98 4.74 -21.02 0.74
CA LEU A 98 3.67 -20.79 1.71
C LEU A 98 2.30 -20.99 1.04
N PRO A 99 1.28 -21.46 1.79
CA PRO A 99 -0.06 -21.67 1.26
C PRO A 99 -0.74 -20.33 0.96
N THR A 100 -1.69 -20.35 0.02
CA THR A 100 -2.53 -19.19 -0.29
C THR A 100 -3.95 -19.41 0.21
N ILE A 101 -4.54 -18.39 0.81
CA ILE A 101 -5.94 -18.45 1.24
C ILE A 101 -6.85 -18.19 0.03
N ARG A 102 -7.82 -19.08 -0.19
CA ARG A 102 -8.79 -18.97 -1.29
C ARG A 102 -10.14 -18.45 -0.82
N SER A 103 -10.60 -18.97 0.32
CA SER A 103 -11.88 -18.59 0.90
C SER A 103 -11.86 -18.77 2.42
N GLY A 104 -12.85 -18.20 3.08
CA GLY A 104 -13.09 -18.40 4.50
C GLY A 104 -14.40 -17.77 4.91
N GLY A 105 -14.98 -18.24 6.00
CA GLY A 105 -16.27 -17.73 6.42
C GLY A 105 -16.68 -18.22 7.79
N PHE A 106 -17.69 -17.55 8.32
CA PHE A 106 -18.36 -17.94 9.55
C PHE A 106 -19.84 -18.20 9.24
N ASP A 107 -20.28 -19.44 9.52
CA ASP A 107 -21.65 -19.88 9.34
C ASP A 107 -22.37 -19.92 10.70
N ALA A 108 -23.17 -18.90 10.96
CA ALA A 108 -23.88 -18.77 12.22
C ALA A 108 -24.98 -19.83 12.41
N ALA A 109 -25.55 -20.36 11.33
CA ALA A 109 -26.64 -21.33 11.39
C ALA A 109 -26.15 -22.71 11.89
N ASN A 110 -24.93 -23.08 11.52
CA ASN A 110 -24.29 -24.33 11.94
C ASN A 110 -23.25 -24.12 13.07
N GLU A 111 -23.05 -22.87 13.53
CA GLU A 111 -22.04 -22.48 14.52
C GLU A 111 -20.61 -22.92 14.17
N VAL A 112 -20.28 -22.90 12.88
CA VAL A 112 -18.97 -23.31 12.36
C VAL A 112 -18.26 -22.16 11.65
N ALA A 113 -16.93 -22.18 11.68
CA ALA A 113 -16.10 -21.33 10.84
C ALA A 113 -15.15 -22.19 10.01
N PHE A 114 -14.68 -21.69 8.87
CA PHE A 114 -13.80 -22.46 8.01
C PHE A 114 -12.86 -21.60 7.18
N ALA A 115 -11.65 -22.08 6.92
CA ALA A 115 -10.73 -21.51 5.92
C ALA A 115 -10.47 -22.55 4.84
N ILE A 116 -10.42 -22.09 3.59
CA ILE A 116 -10.02 -22.88 2.44
C ILE A 116 -8.69 -22.34 1.94
N THR A 117 -7.67 -23.18 1.98
CA THR A 117 -6.36 -22.90 1.42
C THR A 117 -6.17 -23.67 0.13
N GLU A 118 -5.46 -23.07 -0.80
CA GLU A 118 -4.92 -23.81 -1.93
C GLU A 118 -3.50 -24.22 -1.60
N SER A 119 -3.32 -25.53 -1.46
CA SER A 119 -2.03 -26.19 -1.40
C SER A 119 -1.84 -26.95 -2.69
N GLN A 120 -0.80 -26.61 -3.45
CA GLN A 120 -0.45 -27.40 -4.62
C GLN A 120 0.25 -28.67 -4.15
N GLY A 121 0.03 -29.80 -4.84
CA GLY A 121 0.81 -31.02 -4.62
C GLY A 121 0.24 -32.04 -3.62
N GLN A 122 0.98 -33.13 -3.43
CA GLN A 122 0.59 -34.26 -2.56
C GLN A 122 1.37 -34.24 -1.24
N ALA A 123 0.92 -35.02 -0.25
CA ALA A 123 1.71 -35.26 0.97
C ALA A 123 3.13 -35.74 0.59
N LEU A 124 4.15 -35.18 1.24
CA LEU A 124 5.53 -35.47 0.90
C LEU A 124 5.88 -36.93 1.23
N ASN A 125 6.18 -37.73 0.20
CA ASN A 125 6.75 -39.06 0.39
C ASN A 125 8.25 -38.93 0.63
N VAL A 126 8.67 -39.15 1.88
CA VAL A 126 10.04 -38.93 2.34
C VAL A 126 11.04 -39.71 1.50
N ASP A 127 10.84 -41.02 1.32
CA ASP A 127 11.82 -41.86 0.62
C ASP A 127 11.92 -41.52 -0.87
N ALA A 128 10.80 -41.17 -1.51
CA ALA A 128 10.82 -40.67 -2.88
C ALA A 128 11.60 -39.34 -2.99
N THR A 129 11.36 -38.40 -2.06
CA THR A 129 12.05 -37.10 -2.08
C THR A 129 13.53 -37.18 -1.72
N VAL A 130 13.93 -38.07 -0.81
CA VAL A 130 15.35 -38.33 -0.52
C VAL A 130 16.05 -38.88 -1.76
N ARG A 131 15.45 -39.88 -2.44
CA ARG A 131 16.01 -40.44 -3.68
C ARG A 131 16.16 -39.38 -4.76
N TRP A 132 15.14 -38.55 -4.96
CA TRP A 132 15.21 -37.41 -5.87
C TRP A 132 16.34 -36.45 -5.49
N ALA A 133 16.41 -36.02 -4.22
CA ALA A 133 17.42 -35.07 -3.78
C ALA A 133 18.86 -35.59 -3.95
N GLN A 134 19.06 -36.90 -3.83
CA GLN A 134 20.34 -37.55 -4.09
C GLN A 134 20.72 -37.55 -5.58
N SER A 135 19.76 -37.72 -6.50
CA SER A 135 20.00 -37.63 -7.95
C SER A 135 20.11 -36.21 -8.49
N ALA A 136 19.43 -35.26 -7.83
CA ALA A 136 19.17 -33.90 -8.28
C ALA A 136 19.67 -32.87 -7.24
N ARG A 137 20.94 -32.98 -6.81
CA ARG A 137 21.47 -32.23 -5.66
C ARG A 137 21.35 -30.71 -5.77
N ILE A 138 21.53 -30.15 -6.98
CA ILE A 138 21.40 -28.71 -7.20
C ILE A 138 19.94 -28.28 -7.06
N GLU A 139 19.00 -28.99 -7.67
CA GLU A 139 17.57 -28.68 -7.55
C GLU A 139 17.07 -28.84 -6.11
N ALA A 140 17.54 -29.86 -5.39
CA ALA A 140 17.23 -30.06 -3.98
C ALA A 140 17.80 -28.95 -3.09
N PHE A 141 19.02 -28.46 -3.38
CA PHE A 141 19.58 -27.30 -2.69
C PHE A 141 18.78 -26.01 -2.94
N GLU A 142 18.33 -25.80 -4.18
CA GLU A 142 17.46 -24.67 -4.51
C GLU A 142 16.10 -24.77 -3.78
N ALA A 143 15.48 -25.95 -3.76
CA ALA A 143 14.24 -26.18 -3.02
C ALA A 143 14.42 -25.98 -1.51
N PHE A 144 15.54 -26.45 -0.93
CA PHE A 144 15.87 -26.27 0.48
C PHE A 144 16.04 -24.79 0.84
N SER A 145 16.69 -24.02 -0.03
CA SER A 145 16.84 -22.58 0.13
C SER A 145 15.48 -21.86 0.14
N VAL A 146 14.58 -22.23 -0.76
CA VAL A 146 13.22 -21.66 -0.80
C VAL A 146 12.43 -21.98 0.47
N LEU A 147 12.59 -23.18 1.05
CA LEU A 147 11.97 -23.52 2.34
C LEU A 147 12.56 -22.70 3.49
N LEU A 148 13.88 -22.51 3.51
CA LEU A 148 14.55 -21.69 4.53
C LEU A 148 14.17 -20.21 4.42
N ASP A 149 14.02 -19.71 3.20
CA ASP A 149 13.51 -18.37 2.93
C ASP A 149 12.06 -18.21 3.36
N ALA A 150 11.20 -19.21 3.10
CA ALA A 150 9.82 -19.24 3.59
C ALA A 150 9.78 -19.17 5.13
N LEU A 151 10.63 -19.97 5.79
CA LEU A 151 10.72 -20.00 7.24
C LEU A 151 11.24 -18.67 7.80
N ASN A 152 12.20 -18.04 7.13
CA ASN A 152 12.69 -16.72 7.49
C ASN A 152 11.59 -15.65 7.41
N HIS A 153 10.83 -15.62 6.32
CA HIS A 153 9.70 -14.69 6.18
C HIS A 153 8.61 -14.95 7.23
N LEU A 154 8.36 -16.23 7.55
CA LEU A 154 7.40 -16.63 8.56
C LEU A 154 7.80 -16.13 9.97
N HIS A 155 9.06 -16.33 10.35
CA HIS A 155 9.60 -15.80 11.61
C HIS A 155 9.66 -14.27 11.63
N GLY A 156 10.00 -13.62 10.52
CA GLY A 156 9.93 -12.17 10.36
C GLY A 156 8.52 -11.62 10.60
N ALA A 157 7.50 -12.32 10.09
CA ALA A 157 6.08 -12.04 10.37
C ALA A 157 5.64 -12.40 11.80
N ARG A 158 6.57 -12.75 12.71
CA ARG A 158 6.37 -13.20 14.09
C ARG A 158 5.46 -14.42 14.22
N LEU A 159 5.38 -15.21 13.16
CA LEU A 159 4.74 -16.51 13.18
C LEU A 159 5.82 -17.56 13.47
N MET A 160 5.42 -18.69 14.05
CA MET A 160 6.23 -19.90 14.10
C MET A 160 5.36 -21.03 13.55
N HIS A 161 5.95 -22.09 13.04
CA HIS A 161 5.22 -23.29 12.65
C HIS A 161 4.95 -24.21 13.85
N ARG A 162 5.88 -24.27 14.82
CA ARG A 162 5.84 -25.06 16.08
C ARG A 162 5.80 -26.59 15.92
N ASN A 163 5.51 -27.12 14.73
CA ASN A 163 5.41 -28.54 14.44
C ASN A 163 5.91 -28.86 13.01
N LEU A 164 7.08 -28.33 12.66
CA LEU A 164 7.67 -28.49 11.33
C LEU A 164 8.24 -29.91 11.13
N THR A 165 7.34 -30.88 10.96
CA THR A 165 7.66 -32.28 10.63
C THR A 165 7.41 -32.55 9.15
N LEU A 166 7.78 -33.73 8.67
CA LEU A 166 7.52 -34.15 7.29
C LEU A 166 6.03 -34.12 6.90
N GLY A 167 5.12 -34.35 7.85
CA GLY A 167 3.68 -34.23 7.60
C GLY A 167 3.24 -32.80 7.28
N ALA A 168 4.03 -31.80 7.69
CA ALA A 168 3.81 -30.39 7.38
C ALA A 168 4.37 -29.97 6.01
N LEU A 169 4.89 -30.90 5.20
CA LEU A 169 5.46 -30.61 3.88
C LEU A 169 4.60 -31.24 2.76
N ARG A 170 4.40 -30.48 1.68
CA ARG A 170 3.73 -30.95 0.45
C ARG A 170 4.69 -30.87 -0.74
N ALA A 171 4.62 -31.85 -1.65
CA ALA A 171 5.43 -31.92 -2.86
C ALA A 171 4.60 -31.59 -4.11
N VAL A 172 5.02 -30.57 -4.86
CA VAL A 172 4.45 -30.16 -6.15
C VAL A 172 5.35 -30.65 -7.27
N GLN A 173 4.82 -31.49 -8.15
CA GLN A 173 5.53 -31.94 -9.34
C GLN A 173 5.21 -31.00 -10.51
N ARG A 174 6.24 -30.44 -11.16
CA ARG A 174 6.02 -29.55 -12.31
C ARG A 174 5.70 -30.36 -13.57
N HIS A 175 4.67 -29.97 -14.31
CA HIS A 175 4.33 -30.61 -15.58
C HIS A 175 5.52 -30.54 -16.56
N GLY A 176 6.08 -31.70 -16.90
CA GLY A 176 7.14 -31.84 -17.91
C GLY A 176 8.59 -31.66 -17.41
N GLU A 177 8.83 -31.49 -16.11
CA GLU A 177 10.17 -31.41 -15.49
C GLU A 177 10.32 -32.43 -14.35
N ASP A 178 11.51 -33.00 -14.14
CA ASP A 178 11.84 -33.85 -12.97
C ASP A 178 12.01 -33.05 -11.66
N ALA A 179 11.69 -31.75 -11.67
CA ALA A 179 11.86 -30.85 -10.53
C ALA A 179 10.66 -30.89 -9.57
N VAL A 180 10.95 -31.12 -8.29
CA VAL A 180 9.96 -31.10 -7.19
C VAL A 180 10.06 -29.76 -6.45
N THR A 181 8.94 -29.05 -6.32
CA THR A 181 8.84 -27.88 -5.42
C THR A 181 8.20 -28.33 -4.11
N VAL A 182 8.74 -27.90 -2.97
CA VAL A 182 8.19 -28.25 -1.64
C VAL A 182 7.56 -27.03 -0.99
N GLN A 183 6.38 -27.21 -0.40
CA GLN A 183 5.63 -26.16 0.30
C GLN A 183 5.41 -26.55 1.76
N LEU A 184 5.35 -25.55 2.64
CA LEU A 184 4.90 -25.69 4.02
C LEU A 184 3.36 -25.77 4.07
N SER A 185 2.84 -26.57 4.99
CA SER A 185 1.40 -26.82 5.22
C SER A 185 1.16 -27.11 6.70
N ARG A 186 -0.08 -27.36 7.12
CA ARG A 186 -0.45 -27.65 8.52
C ARG A 186 -0.26 -26.49 9.51
N PHE A 187 -0.53 -25.26 9.07
CA PHE A 187 -0.39 -24.06 9.91
C PHE A 187 -1.45 -23.94 11.00
N GLU A 188 -2.60 -24.59 10.85
CA GLU A 188 -3.68 -24.69 11.83
C GLU A 188 -3.18 -25.21 13.19
N LEU A 189 -2.21 -26.12 13.14
CA LEU A 189 -1.61 -26.71 14.33
C LEU A 189 -0.76 -25.71 15.11
N SER A 190 -0.18 -24.71 14.45
CA SER A 190 0.71 -23.76 15.11
C SER A 190 -0.01 -22.90 16.15
N THR A 191 -1.10 -22.25 15.75
CA THR A 191 -1.91 -21.41 16.64
C THR A 191 -2.49 -22.24 17.78
N LEU A 192 -3.02 -23.41 17.43
CA LEU A 192 -3.62 -24.34 18.38
C LEU A 192 -2.63 -24.80 19.44
N ILE A 193 -1.46 -25.25 19.01
CA ILE A 193 -0.38 -25.66 19.90
C ILE A 193 0.08 -24.49 20.78
N GLY A 194 0.31 -23.30 20.22
CA GLY A 194 0.77 -22.14 20.97
C GLY A 194 -0.20 -21.75 22.09
N ASN A 195 -1.50 -21.73 21.79
CA ASN A 195 -2.54 -21.40 22.78
C ASN A 195 -2.72 -22.50 23.83
N LEU A 196 -2.71 -23.78 23.45
CA LEU A 196 -2.80 -24.88 24.40
C LEU A 196 -1.58 -24.93 25.34
N VAL A 197 -0.37 -24.68 24.83
CA VAL A 197 0.85 -24.57 25.64
C VAL A 197 0.74 -23.43 26.66
N ARG A 198 0.28 -22.24 26.24
CA ARG A 198 0.04 -21.10 27.15
C ARG A 198 -0.99 -21.40 28.22
N ARG A 199 -2.12 -22.03 27.88
CA ARG A 199 -3.18 -22.39 28.84
C ARG A 199 -2.71 -23.45 29.85
N THR A 200 -1.94 -24.45 29.40
CA THR A 200 -1.32 -25.46 30.28
C THR A 200 -0.40 -24.81 31.32
N ALA A 201 0.28 -23.71 30.97
CA ALA A 201 1.17 -22.95 31.85
C ALA A 201 0.46 -22.02 32.85
N LEU A 202 -0.83 -21.74 32.64
CA LEU A 202 -1.66 -20.84 33.45
C LEU A 202 -2.68 -21.59 34.32
N GLN A 203 -3.14 -22.76 33.88
CA GLN A 203 -4.12 -23.60 34.58
C GLN A 203 -3.65 -25.06 34.61
N ASN A 204 -3.58 -25.67 35.81
CA ASN A 204 -3.26 -27.09 36.04
C ASN A 204 -4.37 -28.03 35.53
N SER A 205 -4.66 -28.05 34.23
CA SER A 205 -5.62 -28.98 33.64
C SER A 205 -4.90 -30.14 32.93
N ALA A 206 -4.94 -31.33 33.54
CA ALA A 206 -4.33 -32.54 32.98
C ALA A 206 -4.88 -32.90 31.58
N GLN A 207 -6.13 -32.51 31.29
CA GLN A 207 -6.79 -32.73 29.99
C GLN A 207 -6.15 -31.95 28.83
N VAL A 208 -5.76 -30.68 29.05
CA VAL A 208 -5.13 -29.86 27.99
C VAL A 208 -3.73 -30.38 27.68
N GLY A 209 -2.97 -30.80 28.70
CA GLY A 209 -1.65 -31.41 28.50
C GLY A 209 -1.70 -32.71 27.70
N GLU A 210 -2.73 -33.54 27.93
CA GLU A 210 -2.93 -34.79 27.18
C GLU A 210 -3.29 -34.54 25.70
N LEU A 211 -4.11 -33.53 25.40
CA LEU A 211 -4.42 -33.14 24.02
C LEU A 211 -3.17 -32.67 23.27
N VAL A 212 -2.33 -31.85 23.90
CA VAL A 212 -1.06 -31.39 23.32
C VAL A 212 -0.12 -32.55 23.00
N ARG A 213 -0.03 -33.54 23.90
CA ARG A 213 0.80 -34.73 23.65
C ARG A 213 0.35 -35.52 22.43
N ARG A 214 -0.95 -35.75 22.27
CA ARG A 214 -1.46 -36.50 21.11
C ARG A 214 -1.12 -35.82 19.77
N LEU A 215 -1.26 -34.49 19.70
CA LEU A 215 -1.00 -33.74 18.47
C LEU A 215 0.45 -33.82 17.99
N TYR A 216 1.41 -33.87 18.92
CA TYR A 216 2.82 -33.98 18.59
C TYR A 216 3.31 -35.42 18.42
N LEU A 217 2.80 -36.36 19.21
CA LEU A 217 3.31 -37.74 19.24
C LEU A 217 2.70 -38.64 18.14
N ALA A 218 1.55 -38.26 17.58
CA ALA A 218 0.92 -38.98 16.48
C ALA A 218 1.70 -38.80 15.17
N ALA A 219 2.25 -39.89 14.64
CA ALA A 219 2.95 -39.88 13.36
C ALA A 219 1.95 -39.81 12.18
N PRO A 220 2.26 -39.07 11.11
CA PRO A 220 1.47 -39.09 9.87
C PRO A 220 1.34 -40.51 9.29
N GLN A 221 0.26 -40.77 8.52
CA GLN A 221 0.09 -42.04 7.82
C GLN A 221 1.30 -42.38 6.94
N GLY A 222 1.77 -43.62 7.04
CA GLY A 222 2.92 -44.11 6.26
C GLY A 222 4.29 -43.70 6.80
N MET A 223 4.38 -43.14 8.01
CA MET A 223 5.63 -42.72 8.64
C MET A 223 5.91 -43.47 9.94
N ASP A 224 7.14 -43.95 10.10
CA ASP A 224 7.60 -44.55 11.35
C ASP A 224 7.62 -43.53 12.49
N GLN A 225 7.24 -43.98 13.68
CA GLN A 225 7.13 -43.09 14.84
C GLN A 225 8.48 -42.50 15.26
N ALA A 226 9.57 -43.27 15.26
CA ALA A 226 10.89 -42.72 15.56
C ALA A 226 11.36 -41.69 14.53
N ARG A 227 11.01 -41.88 13.24
CA ARG A 227 11.35 -40.93 12.18
C ARG A 227 10.59 -39.62 12.35
N HIS A 228 9.28 -39.70 12.63
CA HIS A 228 8.46 -38.52 12.97
C HIS A 228 9.03 -37.74 14.17
N LEU A 229 9.33 -38.44 15.26
CA LEU A 229 9.86 -37.83 16.47
C LEU A 229 11.27 -37.24 16.28
N ALA A 230 12.07 -37.77 15.34
CA ALA A 230 13.39 -37.23 15.03
C ALA A 230 13.33 -35.81 14.44
N TYR A 231 12.23 -35.41 13.81
CA TYR A 231 12.02 -34.05 13.31
C TYR A 231 11.63 -33.05 14.41
N LEU A 232 11.20 -33.52 15.58
CA LEU A 232 10.84 -32.64 16.69
C LEU A 232 12.10 -32.14 17.42
N ALA A 233 12.14 -30.84 17.68
CA ALA A 233 13.25 -30.21 18.38
C ALA A 233 13.40 -30.75 19.82
N PRO A 234 14.63 -30.82 20.36
CA PRO A 234 14.92 -31.27 21.73
C PRO A 234 14.02 -30.67 22.80
N GLU A 235 13.90 -29.35 22.81
CA GLU A 235 13.09 -28.62 23.79
C GLU A 235 11.59 -28.95 23.71
N THR A 236 11.12 -29.47 22.57
CA THR A 236 9.73 -29.91 22.39
C THR A 236 9.54 -31.32 22.94
N LEU A 237 10.46 -32.25 22.67
CA LEU A 237 10.40 -33.61 23.18
C LEU A 237 10.54 -33.66 24.71
N ASP A 238 11.42 -32.83 25.28
CA ASP A 238 11.59 -32.74 26.73
C ASP A 238 10.29 -32.33 27.43
N PHE A 239 9.55 -31.41 26.82
CA PHE A 239 8.24 -30.98 27.30
C PHE A 239 7.20 -32.12 27.24
N LEU A 240 7.22 -32.91 26.16
CA LEU A 240 6.21 -33.94 25.89
C LEU A 240 6.42 -35.23 26.69
N LEU A 241 7.67 -35.70 26.82
CA LEU A 241 8.01 -37.05 27.30
C LEU A 241 8.45 -37.11 28.78
N HIS A 242 8.71 -35.97 29.44
CA HIS A 242 9.06 -35.95 30.87
C HIS A 242 7.88 -35.52 31.75
N GLU A 243 7.64 -36.27 32.84
CA GLU A 243 6.52 -36.04 33.79
C GLU A 243 6.64 -34.75 34.63
N ARG A 244 7.79 -34.06 34.60
CA ARG A 244 8.09 -32.84 35.39
C ARG A 244 8.43 -31.61 34.53
N SER A 245 7.99 -31.56 33.28
CA SER A 245 8.31 -30.42 32.42
C SER A 245 7.60 -29.15 32.91
N GLY A 246 8.41 -28.15 33.32
CA GLY A 246 7.94 -26.80 33.60
C GLY A 246 7.42 -26.10 32.33
N ARG A 247 7.12 -24.80 32.43
CA ARG A 247 6.67 -23.97 31.30
C ARG A 247 7.60 -24.15 30.09
N ARG A 248 7.06 -24.62 28.95
CA ARG A 248 7.76 -24.62 27.66
C ARG A 248 8.09 -23.18 27.28
N ARG A 249 9.38 -22.87 27.08
CA ARG A 249 9.80 -21.62 26.44
C ARG A 249 9.77 -21.84 24.93
N GLU A 250 9.11 -20.93 24.22
CA GLU A 250 9.06 -20.94 22.75
C GLU A 250 10.31 -20.27 22.19
N TRP A 251 10.94 -20.90 21.19
CA TRP A 251 12.12 -20.40 20.50
C TRP A 251 11.85 -20.36 18.99
N ALA A 252 12.17 -19.26 18.31
CA ALA A 252 12.07 -19.21 16.84
C ALA A 252 13.01 -20.24 16.17
N THR A 253 14.07 -20.65 16.86
CA THR A 253 15.01 -21.68 16.39
C THR A 253 14.43 -23.10 16.47
N THR A 254 13.27 -23.31 17.07
CA THR A 254 12.60 -24.63 17.14
C THR A 254 12.25 -25.16 15.74
N ASP A 255 11.72 -24.31 14.85
CA ASP A 255 11.33 -24.74 13.50
C ASP A 255 12.55 -24.99 12.60
N VAL A 256 13.65 -24.29 12.86
CA VAL A 256 14.92 -24.47 12.14
C VAL A 256 15.45 -25.90 12.31
N PHE A 257 15.21 -26.51 13.47
CA PHE A 257 15.65 -27.88 13.75
C PHE A 257 15.01 -28.90 12.80
N GLY A 258 13.69 -28.88 12.65
CA GLY A 258 12.97 -29.81 11.77
C GLY A 258 13.41 -29.69 10.31
N LEU A 259 13.64 -28.45 9.84
CA LEU A 259 14.20 -28.23 8.49
C LEU A 259 15.65 -28.72 8.39
N GLY A 260 16.44 -28.61 9.46
CA GLY A 260 17.79 -29.17 9.53
C GLY A 260 17.81 -30.70 9.38
N VAL A 261 16.81 -31.40 9.95
CA VAL A 261 16.64 -32.86 9.78
C VAL A 261 16.28 -33.19 8.33
N LEU A 262 15.39 -32.42 7.69
CA LEU A 262 15.09 -32.57 6.26
C LEU A 262 16.35 -32.42 5.41
N GLY A 263 17.14 -31.37 5.67
CA GLY A 263 18.40 -31.12 4.96
C GLY A 263 19.41 -32.25 5.16
N PHE A 264 19.50 -32.81 6.38
CA PHE A 264 20.29 -34.01 6.63
C PHE A 264 19.81 -35.18 5.75
N GLU A 265 18.51 -35.48 5.71
CA GLU A 265 18.01 -36.60 4.91
C GLU A 265 18.21 -36.40 3.41
N TRP A 266 17.95 -35.20 2.88
CA TRP A 266 18.11 -34.88 1.46
C TRP A 266 19.55 -35.01 0.97
N PHE A 267 20.53 -34.55 1.76
CA PHE A 267 21.93 -34.52 1.32
C PHE A 267 22.75 -35.71 1.82
N CYS A 268 22.36 -36.35 2.93
CA CYS A 268 23.05 -37.51 3.48
C CYS A 268 22.42 -38.84 3.08
N GLY A 269 21.08 -38.93 2.95
CA GLY A 269 20.32 -40.17 2.80
C GLY A 269 19.35 -40.43 3.96
N PRO A 270 18.51 -41.48 3.87
CA PRO A 270 17.43 -41.70 4.82
C PRO A 270 17.96 -42.18 6.19
N ILE A 271 17.40 -41.65 7.29
CA ILE A 271 17.85 -41.95 8.66
C ILE A 271 17.90 -43.46 8.97
N PRO A 272 16.88 -44.28 8.63
CA PRO A 272 16.87 -45.70 8.95
C PRO A 272 18.00 -46.49 8.27
N GLU A 273 18.51 -46.03 7.12
CA GLU A 273 19.61 -46.69 6.41
C GLU A 273 20.99 -46.21 6.90
N LEU A 274 21.11 -44.93 7.26
CA LEU A 274 22.37 -44.34 7.72
C LEU A 274 22.70 -44.69 9.18
N LEU A 275 21.68 -44.78 10.04
CA LEU A 275 21.81 -44.99 11.49
C LEU A 275 20.84 -46.10 11.98
N PRO A 276 20.94 -47.33 11.45
CA PRO A 276 19.94 -48.38 11.68
C PRO A 276 19.84 -48.81 13.14
N GLU A 277 20.95 -48.87 13.87
CA GLU A 277 20.96 -49.29 15.28
C GLU A 277 20.30 -48.26 16.19
N GLU A 278 20.71 -47.00 16.08
CA GLU A 278 20.13 -45.91 16.87
C GLU A 278 18.65 -45.68 16.54
N PHE A 279 18.28 -45.81 15.26
CA PHE A 279 16.90 -45.71 14.81
C PHE A 279 16.03 -46.83 15.42
N ALA A 280 16.48 -48.08 15.35
CA ALA A 280 15.76 -49.22 15.92
C ALA A 280 15.56 -49.07 17.44
N ARG A 281 16.55 -48.54 18.16
CA ARG A 281 16.43 -48.25 19.60
C ARG A 281 15.39 -47.16 19.88
N ALA A 282 15.38 -46.08 19.10
CA ALA A 282 14.39 -45.01 19.23
C ALA A 282 12.96 -45.49 18.90
N GLN A 283 12.83 -46.42 17.95
CA GLN A 283 11.55 -47.01 17.54
C GLN A 283 10.98 -47.97 18.61
N ALA A 284 11.85 -48.70 19.32
CA ALA A 284 11.43 -49.65 20.34
C ALA A 284 11.17 -49.04 21.73
N ALA A 285 11.73 -47.85 22.01
CA ALA A 285 11.62 -47.20 23.32
C ALA A 285 10.30 -46.39 23.47
N ALA A 286 9.83 -46.23 24.71
CA ALA A 286 8.66 -45.42 25.06
C ALA A 286 8.93 -44.54 26.29
N GLY A 287 8.20 -43.41 26.42
CA GLY A 287 8.29 -42.53 27.58
C GLY A 287 9.69 -41.91 27.75
N PRO A 288 10.22 -41.77 28.99
CA PRO A 288 11.52 -41.15 29.23
C PRO A 288 12.71 -41.86 28.53
N ALA A 289 12.64 -43.18 28.34
CA ALA A 289 13.66 -43.93 27.63
C ALA A 289 13.72 -43.58 26.13
N GLN A 290 12.57 -43.19 25.56
CA GLN A 290 12.49 -42.75 24.16
C GLN A 290 13.18 -41.41 23.95
N ALA A 291 13.09 -40.49 24.92
CA ALA A 291 13.80 -39.21 24.87
C ALA A 291 15.33 -39.41 24.81
N ILE A 292 15.86 -40.33 25.63
CA ILE A 292 17.30 -40.66 25.65
C ILE A 292 17.74 -41.30 24.32
N ALA A 293 16.94 -42.22 23.78
CA ALA A 293 17.23 -42.87 22.51
C ALA A 293 17.23 -41.85 21.34
N LEU A 294 16.27 -40.93 21.31
CA LEU A 294 16.19 -39.85 20.32
C LEU A 294 17.35 -38.85 20.44
N ALA A 295 17.76 -38.47 21.66
CA ALA A 295 18.94 -37.65 21.88
C ALA A 295 20.21 -38.33 21.32
N THR A 296 20.36 -39.63 21.54
CA THR A 296 21.47 -40.43 20.99
C THR A 296 21.45 -40.44 19.45
N LEU A 297 20.27 -40.65 18.85
CA LEU A 297 20.10 -40.62 17.40
C LEU A 297 20.51 -39.27 16.80
N ARG A 298 20.06 -38.15 17.39
CA ARG A 298 20.40 -36.79 16.92
C ARG A 298 21.87 -36.46 17.06
N ALA A 299 22.49 -36.82 18.17
CA ALA A 299 23.93 -36.66 18.36
C ALA A 299 24.73 -37.42 17.28
N ARG A 300 24.27 -38.62 16.90
CA ARG A 300 24.87 -39.40 15.80
C ARG A 300 24.65 -38.78 14.44
N MET A 301 23.46 -38.24 14.13
CA MET A 301 23.22 -37.49 12.89
C MET A 301 24.19 -36.30 12.77
N ARG A 302 24.34 -35.52 13.84
CA ARG A 302 25.24 -34.37 13.86
C ARG A 302 26.70 -34.76 13.73
N ALA A 303 27.11 -35.88 14.33
CA ALA A 303 28.44 -36.45 14.16
C ALA A 303 28.68 -36.95 12.72
N HIS A 304 27.68 -37.56 12.08
CA HIS A 304 27.76 -38.07 10.71
C HIS A 304 28.05 -36.99 9.65
N LEU A 305 27.66 -35.74 9.93
CA LEU A 305 28.01 -34.59 9.07
C LEU A 305 29.51 -34.26 9.10
N THR A 306 30.25 -34.68 10.12
CA THR A 306 31.66 -34.32 10.30
C THR A 306 32.56 -35.14 9.37
N GLY A 307 33.36 -34.46 8.54
CA GLY A 307 34.36 -35.12 7.69
C GLY A 307 33.84 -35.67 6.35
N ARG A 308 32.58 -35.40 5.99
CA ARG A 308 32.02 -35.71 4.66
C ARG A 308 32.73 -34.89 3.58
N VAL A 309 33.27 -35.56 2.56
CA VAL A 309 34.01 -34.94 1.44
C VAL A 309 33.10 -34.72 0.22
N ASP A 310 32.00 -35.47 0.14
CA ASP A 310 30.98 -35.42 -0.92
C ASP A 310 29.98 -34.27 -0.76
N LEU A 311 30.06 -33.54 0.38
CA LEU A 311 29.24 -32.38 0.70
C LEU A 311 30.11 -31.12 0.86
N PRO A 312 29.64 -29.94 0.41
CA PRO A 312 30.35 -28.69 0.60
C PRO A 312 30.50 -28.32 2.09
N LYS A 313 31.70 -27.89 2.50
CA LYS A 313 31.98 -27.48 3.90
C LYS A 313 30.99 -26.43 4.45
N PRO A 314 30.59 -25.39 3.70
CA PRO A 314 29.62 -24.41 4.20
C PRO A 314 28.25 -25.02 4.50
N LEU A 315 27.78 -25.96 3.67
CA LEU A 315 26.50 -26.65 3.88
C LEU A 315 26.57 -27.57 5.11
N VAL A 316 27.68 -28.29 5.28
CA VAL A 316 27.93 -29.12 6.47
C VAL A 316 27.89 -28.27 7.75
N SER A 317 28.55 -27.10 7.75
CA SER A 317 28.53 -26.19 8.89
C SER A 317 27.12 -25.71 9.21
N LEU A 318 26.36 -25.30 8.18
CA LEU A 318 24.98 -24.84 8.32
C LEU A 318 24.08 -25.91 8.94
N LEU A 319 24.06 -27.13 8.38
CA LEU A 319 23.22 -28.22 8.90
C LEU A 319 23.58 -28.58 10.34
N ARG A 320 24.86 -28.56 10.71
CA ARG A 320 25.30 -28.82 12.10
C ARG A 320 24.82 -27.77 13.09
N GLU A 321 24.70 -26.52 12.68
CA GLU A 321 24.19 -25.43 13.52
C GLU A 321 22.67 -25.42 13.59
N MET A 322 21.99 -25.84 12.52
CA MET A 322 20.54 -26.06 12.53
C MET A 322 20.15 -27.24 13.45
N LEU A 323 21.01 -28.25 13.54
CA LEU A 323 20.84 -29.43 14.40
C LEU A 323 21.45 -29.27 15.81
N GLU A 324 21.75 -28.04 16.27
CA GLU A 324 22.22 -27.80 17.64
C GLU A 324 21.13 -28.17 18.67
N GLU A 325 21.53 -28.81 19.77
CA GLU A 325 20.57 -29.28 20.77
C GLU A 325 20.03 -28.12 21.62
N ALA A 326 20.90 -27.18 22.02
CA ALA A 326 20.51 -26.02 22.79
C ALA A 326 19.84 -24.96 21.89
N PRO A 327 18.58 -24.57 22.14
CA PRO A 327 17.86 -23.64 21.26
C PRO A 327 18.47 -22.22 21.23
N GLU A 328 19.15 -21.80 22.29
CA GLU A 328 19.83 -20.49 22.40
C GLU A 328 21.11 -20.41 21.54
N GLU A 329 21.77 -21.56 21.33
CA GLU A 329 22.99 -21.67 20.53
C GLU A 329 22.68 -22.04 19.06
N ARG A 330 21.46 -22.53 18.81
CA ARG A 330 21.00 -22.91 17.47
C ARG A 330 20.86 -21.69 16.57
N ILE A 331 21.28 -21.85 15.32
CA ILE A 331 21.20 -20.77 14.33
C ILE A 331 19.76 -20.35 14.06
N THR A 332 19.53 -19.04 13.93
CA THR A 332 18.22 -18.50 13.52
C THR A 332 17.97 -18.70 12.03
N SER A 333 16.70 -18.69 11.58
CA SER A 333 16.35 -18.76 10.16
C SER A 333 17.01 -17.65 9.33
N PHE A 334 17.08 -16.43 9.88
CA PHE A 334 17.74 -15.29 9.26
C PHE A 334 19.24 -15.52 9.07
N GLN A 335 19.94 -15.94 10.11
CA GLN A 335 21.37 -16.25 10.03
C GLN A 335 21.64 -17.43 9.10
N ALA A 336 20.78 -18.45 9.12
CA ALA A 336 20.88 -19.62 8.27
C ALA A 336 20.73 -19.25 6.79
N LEU A 337 19.70 -18.47 6.44
CA LEU A 337 19.48 -17.98 5.08
C LEU A 337 20.66 -17.11 4.63
N ARG A 338 21.08 -16.14 5.45
CA ARG A 338 22.20 -15.25 5.13
C ARG A 338 23.50 -16.02 4.88
N ARG A 339 23.80 -17.06 5.67
CA ARG A 339 24.99 -17.92 5.44
C ARG A 339 24.86 -18.74 4.16
N LEU A 340 23.67 -19.26 3.89
CA LEU A 340 23.39 -20.01 2.67
C LEU A 340 23.56 -19.13 1.44
N GLU A 341 23.06 -17.88 1.47
CA GLU A 341 23.24 -16.88 0.42
C GLU A 341 24.70 -16.47 0.23
N GLN A 342 25.43 -16.19 1.32
CA GLN A 342 26.84 -15.82 1.29
C GLN A 342 27.74 -16.92 0.69
N ASN A 343 27.34 -18.18 0.86
CA ASN A 343 28.11 -19.35 0.41
C ASN A 343 27.46 -20.05 -0.79
N TRP A 344 26.46 -19.45 -1.42
CA TRP A 344 25.65 -20.04 -2.48
C TRP A 344 26.51 -20.67 -3.58
N GLU A 345 27.45 -19.90 -4.12
CA GLU A 345 28.36 -20.38 -5.16
C GLU A 345 29.31 -21.47 -4.68
N GLY A 346 29.82 -21.35 -3.45
CA GLY A 346 30.74 -22.31 -2.86
C GLY A 346 30.09 -23.69 -2.65
N ILE A 347 28.78 -23.70 -2.37
CA ILE A 347 27.99 -24.92 -2.20
C ILE A 347 27.71 -25.56 -3.58
N ARG A 348 27.26 -24.79 -4.57
CA ARG A 348 26.95 -25.32 -5.90
C ARG A 348 28.15 -25.89 -6.64
N ARG A 349 29.31 -25.25 -6.52
CA ARG A 349 30.52 -25.59 -7.30
C ARG A 349 30.98 -27.05 -7.18
N LEU A 350 30.66 -27.73 -6.08
CA LEU A 350 31.00 -29.15 -5.90
C LEU A 350 30.15 -30.09 -6.76
N TRP A 351 28.94 -29.67 -7.12
CA TRP A 351 27.94 -30.49 -7.82
C TRP A 351 27.67 -30.03 -9.26
N GLU A 352 28.33 -28.96 -9.73
CA GLU A 352 28.24 -28.48 -11.11
C GLU A 352 29.20 -29.26 -12.03
N ASP A 353 28.67 -29.86 -13.09
CA ASP A 353 29.43 -30.56 -14.13
C ASP A 353 30.26 -29.59 -14.99
N ALA A 354 31.38 -30.09 -15.54
CA ALA A 354 32.33 -29.36 -16.39
C ALA A 354 31.80 -29.00 -17.81
N ALA A 355 30.49 -28.89 -18.01
CA ALA A 355 29.84 -28.85 -19.32
C ALA A 355 29.78 -27.47 -20.03
N ASP A 356 30.28 -26.37 -19.42
CA ASP A 356 30.31 -25.03 -20.03
C ASP A 356 31.66 -24.74 -20.74
N GLU A 357 32.04 -25.52 -21.76
CA GLU A 357 33.30 -25.26 -22.51
C GLU A 357 33.22 -24.01 -23.41
N VAL A 358 32.04 -23.66 -23.94
CA VAL A 358 31.86 -22.52 -24.87
C VAL A 358 31.26 -21.30 -24.16
N PRO A 359 31.91 -20.11 -24.18
CA PRO A 359 31.41 -18.93 -23.49
C PRO A 359 30.15 -18.33 -24.13
N ARG A 360 29.20 -17.89 -23.30
CA ARG A 360 28.06 -17.04 -23.68
C ARG A 360 28.53 -15.63 -24.02
N LEU A 361 27.85 -14.96 -24.96
CA LEU A 361 28.24 -13.64 -25.43
C LEU A 361 27.49 -12.53 -24.70
N VAL A 362 28.23 -11.55 -24.19
CA VAL A 362 27.71 -10.29 -23.64
C VAL A 362 28.32 -9.11 -24.39
N ALA A 363 27.49 -8.21 -24.89
CA ALA A 363 27.91 -7.00 -25.58
C ALA A 363 27.81 -5.77 -24.66
N PHE A 364 28.72 -4.81 -24.82
CA PHE A 364 28.70 -3.53 -24.09
C PHE A 364 28.94 -2.34 -25.03
N LEU A 365 28.46 -1.15 -24.64
CA LEU A 365 28.59 0.10 -25.40
C LEU A 365 29.78 0.93 -24.88
N PRO A 366 30.91 1.02 -25.61
CA PRO A 366 32.11 1.72 -25.11
C PRO A 366 31.87 3.21 -24.85
N ASP A 367 31.17 3.91 -25.75
CA ASP A 367 30.93 5.37 -25.65
C ASP A 367 30.12 5.74 -24.39
N GLN A 368 29.17 4.89 -23.99
CA GLN A 368 28.36 5.09 -22.79
C GLN A 368 29.15 4.80 -21.50
N SER A 369 30.29 4.10 -21.60
CA SER A 369 31.14 3.76 -20.46
C SER A 369 32.09 4.90 -20.06
N VAL A 370 32.28 5.92 -20.90
CA VAL A 370 33.11 7.10 -20.59
C VAL A 370 32.55 7.85 -19.38
N GLU A 371 31.29 8.28 -19.46
CA GLU A 371 30.63 8.99 -18.36
C GLU A 371 30.44 8.07 -17.14
N THR A 372 29.91 6.87 -17.36
CA THR A 372 29.39 6.02 -16.26
C THR A 372 30.48 5.29 -15.47
N ILE A 373 31.54 4.81 -16.12
CA ILE A 373 32.62 4.00 -15.51
C ILE A 373 33.88 4.83 -15.28
N PHE A 374 34.28 5.66 -16.25
CA PHE A 374 35.52 6.45 -16.15
C PHE A 374 35.31 7.78 -15.38
N GLU A 375 34.40 8.65 -15.81
CA GLU A 375 34.26 9.99 -15.20
C GLU A 375 33.58 9.96 -13.83
N LEU A 376 32.41 9.32 -13.73
CA LEU A 376 31.61 9.31 -12.50
C LEU A 376 32.18 8.39 -11.42
N ARG A 377 32.64 7.19 -11.80
CA ARG A 377 33.04 6.13 -10.86
C ARG A 377 34.55 5.92 -10.75
N LYS A 378 35.31 6.31 -11.76
CA LYS A 378 36.78 6.15 -11.82
C LYS A 378 37.25 4.71 -11.59
N TRP A 379 36.48 3.72 -12.06
CA TRP A 379 36.84 2.29 -11.93
C TRP A 379 37.95 1.85 -12.87
N ILE A 380 38.21 2.64 -13.92
CA ILE A 380 39.34 2.47 -14.83
C ILE A 380 40.16 3.77 -14.87
N SER A 381 41.45 3.66 -15.16
CA SER A 381 42.40 4.78 -15.11
C SER A 381 42.55 5.57 -16.41
N HIS A 382 42.00 5.08 -17.52
CA HIS A 382 42.13 5.67 -18.85
C HIS A 382 40.76 5.75 -19.53
N SER A 383 40.49 6.83 -20.28
CA SER A 383 39.22 6.99 -21.00
C SER A 383 39.03 5.89 -22.06
N PRO A 384 37.84 5.26 -22.14
CA PRO A 384 37.45 4.32 -23.20
C PRO A 384 37.61 4.84 -24.64
N ASP A 385 37.81 6.13 -24.86
CA ASP A 385 38.08 6.68 -26.20
C ASP A 385 39.49 6.32 -26.72
N THR A 386 40.40 5.94 -25.82
CA THR A 386 41.78 5.57 -26.14
C THR A 386 41.95 4.05 -26.31
N PRO A 387 42.91 3.56 -27.13
CA PRO A 387 43.19 2.13 -27.22
C PRO A 387 43.50 1.48 -25.87
N ALA A 388 44.29 2.14 -25.03
CA ALA A 388 44.62 1.69 -23.68
C ALA A 388 43.39 1.65 -22.76
N GLY A 389 42.51 2.65 -22.84
CA GLY A 389 41.26 2.67 -22.08
C GLY A 389 40.25 1.63 -22.54
N ARG A 390 40.17 1.31 -23.85
CA ARG A 390 39.33 0.20 -24.36
C ARG A 390 39.79 -1.15 -23.84
N GLU A 391 41.10 -1.37 -23.77
CA GLU A 391 41.66 -2.58 -23.19
C GLU A 391 41.45 -2.65 -21.67
N ALA A 392 41.63 -1.54 -20.95
CA ALA A 392 41.32 -1.44 -19.54
C ALA A 392 39.83 -1.71 -19.25
N LEU A 393 38.91 -1.17 -20.07
CA LEU A 393 37.47 -1.39 -19.95
C LEU A 393 37.08 -2.86 -20.19
N ARG A 394 37.68 -3.51 -21.19
CA ARG A 394 37.46 -4.94 -21.45
C ARG A 394 37.91 -5.80 -20.27
N ASN A 395 39.12 -5.55 -19.76
CA ASN A 395 39.66 -6.27 -18.61
C ASN A 395 38.83 -6.03 -17.34
N PHE A 396 38.29 -4.82 -17.19
CA PHE A 396 37.34 -4.51 -16.14
C PHE A 396 36.09 -5.40 -16.24
N TYR A 397 35.40 -5.46 -17.38
CA TYR A 397 34.21 -6.30 -17.54
C TYR A 397 34.50 -7.79 -17.33
N VAL A 398 35.65 -8.29 -17.80
CA VAL A 398 36.06 -9.70 -17.60
C VAL A 398 36.24 -10.03 -16.12
N ARG A 399 36.72 -9.07 -15.32
CA ARG A 399 36.83 -9.24 -13.86
C ARG A 399 35.47 -9.07 -13.19
N GLU A 400 34.74 -8.03 -13.55
CA GLU A 400 33.46 -7.64 -12.95
C GLU A 400 32.37 -8.70 -13.13
N LEU A 401 32.30 -9.31 -14.32
CA LEU A 401 31.32 -10.35 -14.64
C LEU A 401 31.87 -11.77 -14.40
N ARG A 402 33.01 -11.89 -13.71
CA ARG A 402 33.58 -13.19 -13.36
C ARG A 402 32.69 -13.86 -12.31
N GLY A 403 32.00 -14.91 -12.73
CA GLY A 403 31.03 -15.61 -11.87
C GLY A 403 29.68 -14.91 -11.76
N ALA A 404 29.35 -14.03 -12.72
CA ALA A 404 28.10 -13.29 -12.69
C ALA A 404 26.88 -14.21 -12.55
N GLU A 405 25.89 -13.76 -11.80
CA GLU A 405 24.59 -14.42 -11.68
C GLU A 405 23.56 -13.67 -12.53
N LEU A 406 22.68 -14.42 -13.20
CA LEU A 406 21.53 -13.89 -13.92
C LEU A 406 20.32 -13.88 -12.99
N VAL A 407 19.63 -12.73 -12.94
CA VAL A 407 18.30 -12.57 -12.34
C VAL A 407 17.38 -11.80 -13.29
N TRP A 408 16.08 -11.86 -13.02
CA TRP A 408 15.06 -11.16 -13.81
C TRP A 408 14.51 -9.95 -13.05
N SER A 409 14.51 -8.78 -13.71
CA SER A 409 13.84 -7.56 -13.23
C SER A 409 12.55 -7.34 -14.02
N PRO A 410 11.35 -7.44 -13.40
CA PRO A 410 10.08 -7.28 -14.08
C PRO A 410 9.94 -5.94 -14.83
N ASN A 411 10.43 -4.87 -14.20
CA ASN A 411 10.34 -3.48 -14.69
C ASN A 411 11.64 -3.00 -15.35
N GLY A 412 12.57 -3.91 -15.65
CA GLY A 412 13.88 -3.56 -16.17
C GLY A 412 14.63 -2.60 -15.25
N ALA A 413 15.20 -1.54 -15.81
CA ALA A 413 16.00 -0.55 -15.10
C ALA A 413 15.19 0.60 -14.48
N VAL A 414 13.85 0.54 -14.47
CA VAL A 414 12.98 1.58 -13.88
C VAL A 414 13.26 1.72 -12.38
N GLY A 415 13.49 2.95 -11.94
CA GLY A 415 13.86 3.27 -10.54
C GLY A 415 15.35 3.06 -10.21
N PHE A 416 16.11 2.41 -11.10
CA PHE A 416 17.55 2.20 -10.92
C PHE A 416 18.40 3.14 -11.78
N ALA A 417 17.91 3.50 -12.97
CA ALA A 417 18.56 4.41 -13.91
C ALA A 417 17.62 5.53 -14.39
N ASN A 418 18.20 6.58 -14.98
CA ASN A 418 17.48 7.73 -15.51
C ASN A 418 17.49 7.68 -17.05
N ASP A 419 16.37 7.27 -17.65
CA ASP A 419 16.12 7.26 -19.10
C ASP A 419 14.60 7.22 -19.35
N GLU A 420 14.17 7.13 -20.61
CA GLU A 420 12.77 6.92 -21.00
C GLU A 420 12.24 5.59 -20.41
N PRO A 421 11.04 5.59 -19.78
CA PRO A 421 10.48 4.39 -19.13
C PRO A 421 10.42 3.16 -20.05
N GLU A 422 10.07 3.35 -21.32
CA GLU A 422 9.99 2.28 -22.32
C GLU A 422 11.35 1.60 -22.54
N LYS A 423 12.44 2.38 -22.64
CA LYS A 423 13.81 1.87 -22.78
C LYS A 423 14.32 1.23 -21.50
N LEU A 424 13.99 1.80 -20.34
CA LEU A 424 14.32 1.21 -19.04
C LEU A 424 13.64 -0.15 -18.86
N GLN A 425 12.35 -0.26 -19.22
CA GLN A 425 11.57 -1.50 -19.11
C GLN A 425 12.03 -2.62 -20.04
N GLU A 426 12.75 -2.31 -21.11
CA GLU A 426 13.31 -3.29 -22.03
C GLU A 426 14.47 -4.09 -21.40
N ALA A 427 15.28 -3.44 -20.56
CA ALA A 427 16.48 -4.04 -19.97
C ALA A 427 16.14 -4.92 -18.75
N ARG A 428 15.41 -6.03 -18.97
CA ARG A 428 14.84 -6.90 -17.93
C ARG A 428 15.79 -7.94 -17.37
N TRP A 429 16.89 -8.23 -18.06
CA TRP A 429 17.84 -9.26 -17.64
C TRP A 429 18.94 -8.60 -16.84
N VAL A 430 19.21 -9.05 -15.62
CA VAL A 430 20.20 -8.41 -14.77
C VAL A 430 21.33 -9.38 -14.48
N LEU A 431 22.54 -9.00 -14.89
CA LEU A 431 23.76 -9.68 -14.49
C LEU A 431 24.28 -9.04 -13.20
N ILE A 432 24.35 -9.81 -12.13
CA ILE A 432 24.93 -9.39 -10.85
C ILE A 432 26.44 -9.61 -10.95
N GLY A 433 27.20 -8.51 -11.00
CA GLY A 433 28.66 -8.50 -11.01
C GLY A 433 29.27 -8.29 -9.62
N GLU A 434 30.59 -8.18 -9.58
CA GLU A 434 31.36 -7.98 -8.35
C GLU A 434 30.98 -6.65 -7.66
N GLN A 435 30.93 -5.55 -8.42
CA GLN A 435 30.72 -4.19 -7.91
C GLN A 435 29.35 -3.59 -8.26
N ALA A 436 28.70 -4.07 -9.32
CA ALA A 436 27.44 -3.52 -9.83
C ALA A 436 26.44 -4.59 -10.28
N VAL A 437 25.19 -4.17 -10.44
CA VAL A 437 24.18 -4.90 -11.22
C VAL A 437 24.07 -4.28 -12.61
N TRP A 438 24.03 -5.12 -13.63
CA TRP A 438 24.11 -4.74 -15.04
C TRP A 438 22.81 -5.13 -15.75
N PHE A 439 22.01 -4.14 -16.15
CA PHE A 439 20.76 -4.36 -16.85
C PHE A 439 21.01 -4.58 -18.33
N CYS A 440 20.44 -5.65 -18.86
CA CYS A 440 20.67 -6.19 -20.18
C CYS A 440 19.37 -6.43 -20.93
N ALA A 441 19.44 -6.32 -22.26
CA ALA A 441 18.40 -6.72 -23.20
C ALA A 441 18.99 -7.64 -24.27
N PHE A 442 18.16 -8.40 -24.98
CA PHE A 442 18.65 -9.15 -26.14
C PHE A 442 19.16 -8.20 -27.23
N LEU A 443 20.11 -8.67 -28.03
CA LEU A 443 20.56 -7.94 -29.22
C LEU A 443 19.44 -7.96 -30.27
N TYR A 444 19.21 -6.85 -30.96
CA TYR A 444 18.31 -6.76 -32.12
C TYR A 444 19.05 -6.12 -33.29
N ASP A 445 18.67 -6.50 -34.50
CA ASP A 445 19.09 -5.77 -35.69
C ASP A 445 18.39 -4.41 -35.74
N GLN A 446 19.08 -3.39 -36.23
CA GLN A 446 18.52 -2.05 -36.40
C GLN A 446 18.58 -1.68 -37.88
N ASP A 447 17.42 -1.38 -38.47
CA ASP A 447 17.36 -0.85 -39.83
C ASP A 447 17.95 0.56 -39.84
N LEU A 448 19.03 0.75 -40.61
CA LEU A 448 19.78 2.01 -40.69
C LEU A 448 18.97 3.15 -41.31
N LEU A 449 17.92 2.85 -42.10
CA LEU A 449 17.11 3.85 -42.80
C LEU A 449 15.85 4.23 -42.02
N THR A 450 15.17 3.26 -41.43
CA THR A 450 13.88 3.47 -40.73
C THR A 450 14.01 3.57 -39.22
N ARG A 451 15.18 3.23 -38.66
CA ARG A 451 15.43 3.01 -37.21
C ARG A 451 14.49 1.97 -36.58
N GLN A 452 13.75 1.20 -37.38
CA GLN A 452 12.89 0.13 -36.89
C GLN A 452 13.71 -1.08 -36.45
N ARG A 453 13.16 -1.82 -35.47
CA ARG A 453 13.79 -3.02 -34.91
C ARG A 453 13.56 -4.21 -35.83
N GLY A 454 14.65 -4.92 -36.16
CA GLY A 454 14.66 -6.17 -36.92
C GLY A 454 14.62 -7.40 -36.01
N GLU A 455 15.27 -8.48 -36.46
CA GLU A 455 15.30 -9.78 -35.77
C GLU A 455 16.01 -9.70 -34.40
N GLN A 456 15.48 -10.44 -33.43
CA GLN A 456 16.05 -10.58 -32.08
C GLN A 456 17.01 -11.76 -32.03
N HIS A 457 18.16 -11.55 -31.41
CA HIS A 457 19.24 -12.52 -31.33
C HIS A 457 19.43 -13.04 -29.89
N GLU A 458 18.96 -14.26 -29.65
CA GLU A 458 18.89 -14.86 -28.30
C GLU A 458 20.24 -15.37 -27.75
N ASP A 459 21.28 -15.40 -28.57
CA ASP A 459 22.64 -15.81 -28.21
C ASP A 459 23.50 -14.67 -27.62
N THR A 460 23.00 -13.43 -27.62
CA THR A 460 23.74 -12.26 -27.14
C THR A 460 22.89 -11.35 -26.25
N LEU A 461 23.40 -11.04 -25.05
CA LEU A 461 22.84 -9.99 -24.18
C LEU A 461 23.65 -8.70 -24.30
N VAL A 462 22.98 -7.55 -24.39
CA VAL A 462 23.60 -6.22 -24.48
C VAL A 462 23.40 -5.48 -23.16
N ILE A 463 24.47 -5.05 -22.50
CA ILE A 463 24.44 -4.17 -21.32
C ILE A 463 23.93 -2.79 -21.73
N LYS A 464 22.87 -2.33 -21.06
CA LYS A 464 22.20 -1.04 -21.30
C LYS A 464 22.40 -0.06 -20.16
N TYR A 465 22.24 -0.53 -18.91
CA TYR A 465 22.29 0.32 -17.71
C TYR A 465 23.03 -0.39 -16.58
N LEU A 466 23.48 0.37 -15.59
CA LEU A 466 24.14 -0.18 -14.40
C LEU A 466 23.69 0.55 -13.12
N LYS A 467 23.74 -0.16 -12.00
CA LYS A 467 23.55 0.40 -10.66
C LYS A 467 24.55 -0.22 -9.69
N ASP A 468 25.09 0.58 -8.77
CA ASP A 468 26.02 0.08 -7.75
C ASP A 468 25.33 -0.98 -6.89
N ARG A 469 26.04 -2.08 -6.62
CA ARG A 469 25.49 -3.28 -5.95
C ARG A 469 24.83 -2.96 -4.60
N ASN A 470 25.41 -2.05 -3.82
CA ASN A 470 24.89 -1.63 -2.51
C ASN A 470 23.54 -0.90 -2.60
N HIS A 471 23.24 -0.28 -3.75
CA HIS A 471 21.99 0.44 -4.01
C HIS A 471 20.98 -0.37 -4.83
N ALA A 472 21.22 -1.68 -4.99
CA ALA A 472 20.37 -2.60 -5.74
C ALA A 472 20.11 -3.91 -4.98
N GLN A 473 20.04 -3.84 -3.64
CA GLN A 473 19.91 -5.04 -2.80
C GLN A 473 18.70 -5.90 -3.16
N ALA A 474 17.56 -5.29 -3.54
CA ALA A 474 16.39 -6.01 -4.02
C ALA A 474 16.69 -6.95 -5.20
N LEU A 475 17.55 -6.54 -6.15
CA LEU A 475 17.98 -7.38 -7.27
C LEU A 475 19.04 -8.39 -6.85
N VAL A 476 19.95 -8.02 -5.94
CA VAL A 476 20.96 -8.94 -5.39
C VAL A 476 20.34 -10.07 -4.58
N ARG A 477 19.15 -9.85 -3.99
CA ARG A 477 18.36 -10.84 -3.24
C ARG A 477 17.32 -11.55 -4.11
N ALA A 478 17.09 -11.13 -5.35
CA ALA A 478 16.08 -11.71 -6.22
C ALA A 478 16.30 -13.21 -6.46
N GLN A 479 15.20 -13.97 -6.49
CA GLN A 479 15.16 -15.39 -6.79
C GLN A 479 14.06 -15.67 -7.83
N PRO A 480 14.25 -16.64 -8.74
CA PRO A 480 15.38 -17.54 -8.89
C PRO A 480 16.57 -16.83 -9.53
N ARG A 481 17.76 -17.13 -9.04
CA ARG A 481 19.02 -16.73 -9.69
C ARG A 481 19.70 -17.92 -10.34
N ARG A 482 20.45 -17.66 -11.41
CA ARG A 482 21.23 -18.70 -12.09
C ARG A 482 22.63 -18.21 -12.34
N LYS A 483 23.62 -18.99 -11.92
CA LYS A 483 25.00 -18.69 -12.27
C LYS A 483 25.15 -18.71 -13.79
N VAL A 484 25.82 -17.70 -14.30
CA VAL A 484 26.22 -17.70 -15.70
C VAL A 484 27.54 -18.44 -15.81
N GLY A 485 27.64 -19.38 -16.76
CA GLY A 485 28.89 -20.03 -17.13
C GLY A 485 29.94 -19.05 -17.65
N ARG A 486 30.90 -19.52 -18.47
CA ARG A 486 31.88 -18.61 -19.07
C ARG A 486 31.20 -17.53 -19.90
N ILE A 487 31.60 -16.28 -19.69
CA ILE A 487 31.14 -15.12 -20.47
C ILE A 487 32.31 -14.57 -21.27
N GLU A 488 32.05 -14.28 -22.55
CA GLU A 488 32.91 -13.44 -23.37
C GLU A 488 32.25 -12.08 -23.59
N VAL A 489 32.99 -11.01 -23.33
CA VAL A 489 32.49 -9.63 -23.44
C VAL A 489 33.03 -8.96 -24.68
N VAL A 490 32.15 -8.36 -25.49
CA VAL A 490 32.51 -7.74 -26.77
C VAL A 490 32.00 -6.31 -26.90
N PRO A 491 32.77 -5.39 -27.50
CA PRO A 491 32.29 -4.04 -27.78
C PRO A 491 31.22 -4.09 -28.88
N PHE A 492 30.17 -3.29 -28.72
CA PHE A 492 29.07 -3.15 -29.66
C PHE A 492 28.74 -1.68 -29.87
N TYR A 493 28.65 -1.27 -31.14
CA TYR A 493 28.16 0.03 -31.55
C TYR A 493 26.82 -0.13 -32.30
N PRO A 494 25.83 0.76 -32.09
CA PRO A 494 24.57 0.71 -32.83
C PRO A 494 24.79 0.64 -34.35
N GLY A 495 24.16 -0.32 -35.03
CA GLY A 495 24.34 -0.59 -36.46
C GLY A 495 25.51 -1.51 -36.83
N GLN A 496 26.33 -1.96 -35.86
CA GLN A 496 27.42 -2.92 -36.09
C GLN A 496 26.88 -4.37 -36.12
N SER A 497 27.20 -5.13 -37.17
CA SER A 497 26.90 -6.57 -37.20
C SER A 497 27.85 -7.39 -36.30
N LEU A 498 27.29 -8.23 -35.45
CA LEU A 498 28.03 -9.19 -34.61
C LEU A 498 27.99 -10.64 -35.14
N ALA A 499 27.46 -10.88 -36.34
CA ALA A 499 27.17 -12.22 -36.86
C ALA A 499 28.37 -13.20 -36.80
N LYS A 500 29.60 -12.72 -37.06
CA LYS A 500 30.81 -13.56 -37.01
C LYS A 500 31.17 -14.04 -35.60
N VAL A 501 30.93 -13.23 -34.58
CA VAL A 501 31.32 -13.54 -33.20
C VAL A 501 30.26 -14.38 -32.48
N ARG A 502 29.02 -14.28 -32.96
CA ARG A 502 27.83 -14.99 -32.50
C ARG A 502 27.76 -16.45 -32.96
N ALA A 503 28.41 -16.79 -34.07
CA ALA A 503 28.38 -18.14 -34.63
C ALA A 503 28.86 -19.20 -33.61
N GLY A 504 28.04 -20.23 -33.36
CA GLY A 504 28.35 -21.32 -32.43
C GLY A 504 28.22 -20.96 -30.94
N ARG A 505 27.70 -19.78 -30.60
CA ARG A 505 27.47 -19.38 -29.20
C ARG A 505 26.19 -20.01 -28.63
N PRO A 506 26.20 -20.40 -27.35
CA PRO A 506 25.01 -20.93 -26.69
C PRO A 506 23.93 -19.84 -26.51
N SER A 507 22.66 -20.24 -26.67
CA SER A 507 21.51 -19.36 -26.41
C SER A 507 21.41 -19.01 -24.92
N TRP A 508 20.99 -17.76 -24.63
CA TRP A 508 20.62 -17.33 -23.28
C TRP A 508 19.22 -17.76 -22.87
N ARG A 509 18.39 -18.24 -23.81
CA ARG A 509 16.98 -18.57 -23.57
C ARG A 509 16.77 -19.57 -22.42
N PRO A 510 17.53 -20.68 -22.31
CA PRO A 510 17.37 -21.60 -21.18
C PRO A 510 17.60 -20.95 -19.81
N LEU A 511 18.66 -20.12 -19.70
CA LEU A 511 18.96 -19.40 -18.45
C LEU A 511 17.93 -18.32 -18.15
N THR A 512 17.58 -17.51 -19.14
CA THR A 512 16.61 -16.40 -19.00
C THR A 512 15.20 -16.89 -18.67
N GLU A 513 14.74 -18.00 -19.24
CA GLU A 513 13.48 -18.62 -18.84
C GLU A 513 13.55 -19.22 -17.44
N SER A 514 14.69 -19.80 -17.04
CA SER A 514 14.83 -20.41 -15.70
C SER A 514 14.89 -19.40 -14.54
N VAL A 515 15.20 -18.12 -14.80
CA VAL A 515 15.15 -17.04 -13.79
C VAL A 515 13.84 -16.26 -13.80
N LYS A 516 12.95 -16.52 -14.75
CA LYS A 516 11.61 -15.91 -14.77
C LYS A 516 10.71 -16.62 -13.76
N ARG A 517 10.60 -16.08 -12.54
CA ARG A 517 9.41 -16.33 -11.70
C ARG A 517 8.29 -15.40 -12.17
N ALA A 518 7.71 -15.72 -13.32
CA ALA A 518 6.36 -15.23 -13.57
C ALA A 518 5.44 -16.04 -12.66
N ARG A 519 5.00 -15.45 -11.52
CA ARG A 519 3.71 -15.87 -10.97
C ARG A 519 2.72 -15.66 -12.12
N ALA A 520 2.01 -16.71 -12.52
CA ALA A 520 1.01 -16.59 -13.59
C ALA A 520 -0.07 -15.61 -13.10
N ARG A 521 0.09 -14.32 -13.42
CA ARG A 521 -0.90 -13.28 -13.13
C ARG A 521 -2.01 -13.43 -14.15
N SER A 522 -3.25 -13.32 -13.69
CA SER A 522 -4.39 -13.22 -14.59
C SER A 522 -4.21 -12.04 -15.55
N SER A 523 -4.79 -12.13 -16.76
CA SER A 523 -4.82 -11.01 -17.73
C SER A 523 -5.33 -9.72 -17.08
N GLU A 524 -6.36 -9.91 -16.27
CA GLU A 524 -7.06 -8.96 -15.43
C GLU A 524 -6.15 -8.23 -14.40
N GLU A 525 -5.27 -8.94 -13.69
CA GLU A 525 -4.27 -8.33 -12.80
C GLU A 525 -3.25 -7.51 -13.58
N GLN A 526 -2.84 -7.99 -14.76
CA GLN A 526 -1.90 -7.27 -15.62
C GLN A 526 -2.52 -5.99 -16.18
N GLU A 527 -3.79 -6.01 -16.59
CA GLU A 527 -4.53 -4.84 -17.06
C GLU A 527 -4.66 -3.76 -15.98
N PHE A 528 -4.92 -4.17 -14.74
CA PHE A 528 -4.97 -3.25 -13.59
C PHE A 528 -3.62 -2.57 -13.37
N LEU A 529 -2.53 -3.33 -13.36
CA LEU A 529 -1.17 -2.80 -13.20
C LEU A 529 -0.77 -1.88 -14.37
N ARG A 530 -1.08 -2.25 -15.62
CA ARG A 530 -0.86 -1.39 -16.80
C ARG A 530 -1.64 -0.09 -16.73
N SER A 531 -2.84 -0.11 -16.16
CA SER A 531 -3.66 1.08 -15.96
C SER A 531 -3.02 2.04 -14.94
N LEU A 532 -2.49 1.53 -13.83
CA LEU A 532 -1.70 2.34 -12.88
C LEU A 532 -0.44 2.93 -13.54
N ASP A 533 0.26 2.14 -14.36
CA ASP A 533 1.45 2.60 -15.10
C ASP A 533 1.10 3.73 -16.08
N PHE A 534 -0.05 3.63 -16.76
CA PHE A 534 -0.56 4.70 -17.60
C PHE A 534 -0.87 5.96 -16.80
N LEU A 535 -1.51 5.85 -15.63
CA LEU A 535 -1.83 7.02 -14.79
C LEU A 535 -0.55 7.73 -14.32
N LEU A 536 0.48 6.97 -13.93
CA LEU A 536 1.81 7.50 -13.60
C LEU A 536 2.47 8.19 -14.81
N ALA A 537 2.42 7.55 -15.98
CA ALA A 537 2.97 8.11 -17.20
C ALA A 537 2.25 9.41 -17.59
N TYR A 538 0.92 9.44 -17.49
CA TYR A 538 0.10 10.63 -17.73
C TYR A 538 0.47 11.77 -16.79
N GLN A 539 0.57 11.53 -15.48
CA GLN A 539 0.97 12.56 -14.52
C GLN A 539 2.35 13.13 -14.84
N ARG A 540 3.31 12.26 -15.15
CA ARG A 540 4.67 12.67 -15.55
C ARG A 540 4.66 13.48 -16.84
N THR A 541 3.89 13.04 -17.84
CA THR A 541 3.70 13.78 -19.09
C THR A 541 3.06 15.15 -18.86
N ALA A 542 2.03 15.25 -18.03
CA ALA A 542 1.39 16.51 -17.70
C ALA A 542 2.35 17.47 -16.99
N LEU A 543 3.23 16.95 -16.11
CA LEU A 543 4.26 17.73 -15.43
C LEU A 543 5.37 18.19 -16.39
N ASP A 544 5.81 17.30 -17.27
CA ASP A 544 6.82 17.63 -18.28
C ASP A 544 6.29 18.60 -19.35
N ALA A 545 4.98 18.58 -19.60
CA ALA A 545 4.28 19.55 -20.44
C ALA A 545 4.17 20.95 -19.80
N ARG A 546 4.57 21.14 -18.54
CA ARG A 546 4.62 22.44 -17.85
C ARG A 546 6.03 23.03 -17.80
N LYS A 547 7.00 22.38 -18.45
CA LYS A 547 8.39 22.85 -18.59
C LYS A 547 8.57 23.56 -19.93
N TYR A 548 9.04 24.81 -19.89
CA TYR A 548 9.23 25.66 -21.06
C TYR A 548 10.70 26.06 -21.21
N PRO A 549 11.33 25.84 -22.37
CA PRO A 549 12.64 26.38 -22.66
C PRO A 549 12.53 27.87 -22.99
N PHE A 550 13.51 28.66 -22.56
CA PHE A 550 13.53 30.10 -22.86
C PHE A 550 14.92 30.57 -23.30
N ILE A 551 14.94 31.68 -24.04
CA ILE A 551 16.12 32.49 -24.33
C ILE A 551 15.91 33.85 -23.65
N ARG A 552 16.94 34.33 -22.96
CA ARG A 552 16.97 35.66 -22.37
C ARG A 552 17.30 36.69 -23.46
N THR A 553 16.44 37.68 -23.66
CA THR A 553 16.52 38.64 -24.79
C THR A 553 16.84 40.08 -24.39
N ASP A 554 16.93 40.38 -23.09
CA ASP A 554 17.36 41.70 -22.61
C ASP A 554 18.86 41.95 -22.80
N LYS A 555 19.20 43.16 -23.24
CA LYS A 555 20.58 43.68 -23.20
C LYS A 555 20.86 44.15 -21.78
N ALA A 556 22.01 43.78 -21.23
CA ALA A 556 22.38 43.82 -19.81
C ALA A 556 22.41 45.20 -19.10
N GLU A 557 21.32 45.97 -19.12
CA GLU A 557 21.25 47.31 -18.51
C GLU A 557 20.59 47.32 -17.12
N ASP A 558 19.78 46.31 -16.75
CA ASP A 558 19.20 46.17 -15.39
C ASP A 558 19.43 44.75 -14.82
N PRO A 559 20.27 44.57 -13.80
CA PRO A 559 20.48 43.25 -13.16
C PRO A 559 19.26 42.74 -12.37
N GLY A 560 18.24 43.57 -12.14
CA GLY A 560 17.05 43.21 -11.37
C GLY A 560 15.89 42.62 -12.17
N LEU A 561 15.91 42.67 -13.51
CA LEU A 561 14.85 42.14 -14.38
C LEU A 561 15.44 41.30 -15.51
N ALA A 562 14.72 40.26 -15.94
CA ALA A 562 15.10 39.44 -17.08
C ALA A 562 13.91 39.27 -18.03
N VAL A 563 14.15 39.40 -19.34
CA VAL A 563 13.13 39.20 -20.37
C VAL A 563 13.33 37.83 -20.98
N LEU A 564 12.36 36.94 -20.78
CA LEU A 564 12.42 35.55 -21.20
C LEU A 564 11.46 35.31 -22.36
N THR A 565 11.99 34.88 -23.49
CA THR A 565 11.23 34.54 -24.69
C THR A 565 11.25 33.03 -24.90
N TRP A 566 10.09 32.43 -25.21
CA TRP A 566 9.95 30.99 -25.47
C TRP A 566 10.83 30.52 -26.63
N ASP A 567 11.60 29.45 -26.41
CA ASP A 567 12.44 28.83 -27.44
C ASP A 567 11.70 27.68 -28.13
N GLU A 568 10.98 28.00 -29.20
CA GLU A 568 10.14 27.05 -29.92
C GLU A 568 10.92 25.87 -30.51
N HIS A 569 12.18 26.07 -30.93
CA HIS A 569 12.99 25.00 -31.51
C HIS A 569 13.37 23.95 -30.46
N ARG A 570 13.87 24.38 -29.29
CA ARG A 570 14.14 23.46 -28.18
C ARG A 570 12.85 22.84 -27.63
N ASP A 571 11.75 23.59 -27.67
CA ASP A 571 10.43 23.10 -27.26
C ASP A 571 9.95 21.94 -28.14
N ALA A 572 10.07 22.08 -29.47
CA ALA A 572 9.69 21.05 -30.42
C ALA A 572 10.44 19.75 -30.16
N ALA A 573 11.77 19.81 -29.98
CA ALA A 573 12.57 18.63 -29.64
C ALA A 573 12.12 17.98 -28.32
N TRP A 574 11.74 18.78 -27.32
CA TRP A 574 11.27 18.28 -26.03
C TRP A 574 9.91 17.60 -26.11
N ARG A 575 8.95 18.20 -26.83
CA ARG A 575 7.60 17.63 -27.01
C ARG A 575 7.64 16.27 -27.69
N HIS A 576 8.61 16.04 -28.57
CA HIS A 576 8.74 14.80 -29.36
C HIS A 576 9.61 13.71 -28.75
N ARG A 577 10.08 13.88 -27.50
CA ARG A 577 10.91 12.85 -26.84
C ARG A 577 10.14 11.60 -26.40
N SER A 578 8.81 11.67 -26.30
CA SER A 578 7.96 10.49 -26.10
C SER A 578 6.64 10.65 -26.85
N GLN A 579 6.05 9.50 -27.21
CA GLN A 579 4.78 9.47 -27.93
C GLN A 579 3.64 10.08 -27.08
N LEU A 580 3.58 9.73 -25.80
CA LEU A 580 2.56 10.25 -24.88
C LEU A 580 2.66 11.78 -24.71
N LEU A 581 3.87 12.32 -24.58
CA LEU A 581 4.06 13.78 -24.50
C LEU A 581 3.72 14.48 -25.81
N THR A 582 4.01 13.85 -26.94
CA THR A 582 3.62 14.36 -28.26
C THR A 582 2.10 14.47 -28.37
N ALA A 583 1.39 13.38 -28.04
CA ALA A 583 -0.08 13.32 -28.08
C ALA A 583 -0.74 14.27 -27.06
N PHE A 584 -0.13 14.42 -25.88
CA PHE A 584 -0.62 15.35 -24.87
C PHE A 584 -0.47 16.81 -25.33
N SER A 585 0.70 17.16 -25.87
CA SER A 585 1.08 18.53 -26.24
C SER A 585 0.51 19.00 -27.57
N THR A 586 -0.18 18.15 -28.33
CA THR A 586 -0.80 18.53 -29.62
C THR A 586 -2.03 19.40 -29.41
N ASP A 587 -2.67 19.33 -28.24
CA ASP A 587 -3.80 20.19 -27.88
C ASP A 587 -3.30 21.49 -27.24
N PRO A 588 -3.56 22.67 -27.86
CA PRO A 588 -3.14 23.96 -27.32
C PRO A 588 -3.70 24.27 -25.93
N LYS A 589 -4.79 23.62 -25.50
CA LYS A 589 -5.31 23.78 -24.13
C LYS A 589 -4.44 23.09 -23.08
N ARG A 590 -3.78 21.99 -23.46
CA ARG A 590 -2.92 21.19 -22.56
C ARG A 590 -1.47 21.69 -22.54
N ARG A 591 -1.02 22.28 -23.63
CA ARG A 591 0.26 23.00 -23.72
C ARG A 591 0.07 24.34 -24.45
N PRO A 592 -0.40 25.38 -23.74
CA PRO A 592 -0.56 26.71 -24.31
C PRO A 592 0.79 27.38 -24.57
N ARG A 593 0.78 28.54 -25.23
CA ARG A 593 2.01 29.35 -25.40
C ARG A 593 2.48 29.90 -24.06
N LEU A 594 3.74 30.30 -23.94
CA LEU A 594 4.37 30.60 -22.64
C LEU A 594 3.59 31.64 -21.81
N SER A 595 3.17 32.75 -22.41
CA SER A 595 2.47 33.79 -21.65
C SER A 595 1.05 33.40 -21.25
N ASP A 596 0.38 32.61 -22.09
CA ASP A 596 -0.94 32.03 -21.80
C ASP A 596 -0.82 30.94 -20.72
N PHE A 597 0.25 30.15 -20.75
CA PHE A 597 0.57 29.16 -19.72
C PHE A 597 0.72 29.82 -18.35
N VAL A 598 1.56 30.85 -18.27
CA VAL A 598 1.82 31.55 -17.01
C VAL A 598 0.57 32.26 -16.49
N GLU A 599 -0.28 32.82 -17.37
CA GLU A 599 -1.57 33.41 -16.97
C GLU A 599 -2.53 32.38 -16.37
N ASN A 600 -2.50 31.15 -16.86
CA ASN A 600 -3.36 30.07 -16.39
C ASN A 600 -2.80 29.35 -15.14
N LEU A 601 -1.65 29.78 -14.60
CA LEU A 601 -1.12 29.21 -13.36
C LEU A 601 -1.97 29.63 -12.16
N ASP A 602 -2.38 28.63 -11.40
CA ASP A 602 -3.11 28.80 -10.15
C ASP A 602 -2.12 29.24 -9.05
N VAL A 603 -2.23 30.47 -8.55
CA VAL A 603 -1.44 30.93 -7.40
C VAL A 603 -2.33 31.34 -6.23
N ASP A 604 -1.97 30.86 -5.04
CA ASP A 604 -2.49 31.30 -3.75
C ASP A 604 -1.76 32.56 -3.23
N SER A 605 -0.67 32.96 -3.89
CA SER A 605 0.17 34.14 -3.58
C SER A 605 -0.14 35.36 -4.45
N ASP A 606 0.25 36.55 -3.98
CA ASP A 606 0.11 37.81 -4.72
C ASP A 606 0.92 37.85 -6.05
N PHE A 607 1.88 36.93 -6.22
CA PHE A 607 2.76 36.84 -7.40
C PHE A 607 2.89 35.39 -7.91
N ILE A 608 3.13 35.24 -9.21
CA ILE A 608 3.43 33.95 -9.86
C ILE A 608 4.93 33.66 -9.75
N THR A 609 5.30 32.68 -8.94
CA THR A 609 6.70 32.26 -8.77
C THR A 609 7.07 31.08 -9.66
N LEU A 610 8.19 31.20 -10.37
CA LEU A 610 8.72 30.21 -11.30
C LEU A 610 10.12 29.76 -10.85
N ASP A 611 10.43 28.48 -11.04
CA ASP A 611 11.79 27.96 -10.93
C ASP A 611 12.48 28.06 -12.29
N VAL A 612 13.72 28.52 -12.31
CA VAL A 612 14.57 28.65 -13.50
C VAL A 612 15.87 27.89 -13.33
N VAL A 613 16.28 27.16 -14.37
CA VAL A 613 17.56 26.44 -14.44
C VAL A 613 18.30 26.69 -15.77
N PRO A 614 19.63 26.60 -15.80
CA PRO A 614 20.42 26.67 -17.04
C PRO A 614 20.07 25.56 -18.05
N GLY A 615 20.31 25.82 -19.33
CA GLY A 615 20.09 24.85 -20.39
C GLY A 615 21.08 23.68 -20.34
N HIS A 616 20.57 22.45 -20.19
CA HIS A 616 21.35 21.21 -20.29
C HIS A 616 21.06 20.47 -21.61
N GLN A 617 22.06 19.75 -22.16
CA GLN A 617 21.93 19.00 -23.43
C GLN A 617 20.93 17.83 -23.37
N ARG A 618 20.63 17.30 -22.18
CA ARG A 618 19.71 16.16 -21.96
C ARG A 618 18.28 16.57 -21.56
N GLY A 619 17.94 17.86 -21.60
CA GLY A 619 16.64 18.41 -21.17
C GLY A 619 16.68 19.13 -19.81
N PRO A 620 15.55 19.65 -19.31
CA PRO A 620 15.44 20.33 -18.02
C PRO A 620 15.74 19.40 -16.84
N TYR A 621 16.67 19.80 -15.97
CA TYR A 621 16.91 19.18 -14.67
C TYR A 621 16.75 20.22 -13.56
N PHE A 622 15.69 20.08 -12.76
CA PHE A 622 15.38 20.98 -11.65
C PHE A 622 15.81 20.39 -10.30
N GLY A 623 17.11 20.16 -10.14
CA GLY A 623 17.71 19.66 -8.89
C GLY A 623 17.84 20.74 -7.79
N HIS A 624 18.73 20.56 -6.82
CA HIS A 624 18.81 21.41 -5.61
C HIS A 624 19.22 22.88 -5.83
N ARG A 625 19.68 23.27 -7.02
CA ARG A 625 20.08 24.65 -7.34
C ARG A 625 19.15 25.26 -8.40
N VAL A 626 17.94 25.63 -7.97
CA VAL A 626 16.97 26.40 -8.79
C VAL A 626 17.06 27.90 -8.45
N ILE A 627 16.88 28.75 -9.46
CA ILE A 627 16.72 30.20 -9.28
C ILE A 627 15.23 30.49 -9.24
N LYS A 628 14.72 31.04 -8.13
CA LYS A 628 13.32 31.46 -8.02
C LYS A 628 13.14 32.87 -8.58
N VAL A 629 12.16 33.02 -9.46
CA VAL A 629 11.82 34.30 -10.09
C VAL A 629 10.31 34.56 -9.99
N ASP A 630 9.91 35.81 -9.82
CA ASP A 630 8.51 36.22 -9.87
C ASP A 630 8.18 36.83 -11.22
N LEU A 631 6.99 36.53 -11.74
CA LEU A 631 6.44 37.20 -12.91
C LEU A 631 6.16 38.67 -12.60
N VAL A 632 6.67 39.56 -13.45
CA VAL A 632 6.43 41.01 -13.37
C VAL A 632 5.35 41.44 -14.36
N GLU A 633 5.54 41.12 -15.64
CA GLU A 633 4.59 41.46 -16.69
C GLU A 633 4.69 40.50 -17.89
N ARG A 634 3.66 40.49 -18.73
CA ARG A 634 3.62 39.77 -20.02
C ARG A 634 3.77 40.79 -21.14
N ARG A 635 4.73 40.58 -22.04
CA ARG A 635 4.95 41.50 -23.18
C ARG A 635 4.14 41.13 -24.41
N ASP A 636 4.10 39.83 -24.71
CA ASP A 636 3.36 39.26 -25.84
C ASP A 636 3.01 37.80 -25.52
N ARG A 637 2.60 36.99 -26.51
CA ARG A 637 2.16 35.59 -26.32
C ARG A 637 3.28 34.62 -25.93
N ASP A 638 4.54 34.98 -26.18
CA ASP A 638 5.72 34.11 -26.00
C ASP A 638 6.77 34.70 -25.06
N THR A 639 6.60 35.96 -24.65
CA THR A 639 7.58 36.71 -23.87
C THR A 639 7.02 37.18 -22.53
N ILE A 640 7.75 36.86 -21.47
CA ILE A 640 7.47 37.27 -20.09
C ILE A 640 8.66 38.05 -19.51
N VAL A 641 8.37 38.92 -18.54
CA VAL A 641 9.40 39.64 -17.76
C VAL A 641 9.36 39.10 -16.33
N VAL A 642 10.51 38.73 -15.80
CA VAL A 642 10.64 38.13 -14.47
C VAL A 642 11.66 38.86 -13.60
N ARG A 643 11.52 38.75 -12.28
CA ARG A 643 12.43 39.29 -11.27
C ARG A 643 12.95 38.17 -10.36
N PRO A 644 14.27 38.00 -10.17
CA PRO A 644 14.80 37.03 -9.22
C PRO A 644 14.48 37.43 -7.77
N HIS A 645 14.17 36.43 -6.91
CA HIS A 645 13.92 36.65 -5.47
C HIS A 645 15.13 37.25 -4.74
N ARG A 646 16.33 36.83 -5.13
CA ARG A 646 17.59 37.33 -4.57
C ARG A 646 18.28 38.19 -5.61
N ASN A 647 18.58 39.43 -5.26
CA ASN A 647 19.29 40.38 -6.14
C ASN A 647 20.67 39.88 -6.64
N GLN A 648 21.23 38.83 -6.01
CA GLN A 648 22.50 38.22 -6.41
C GLN A 648 22.33 37.10 -7.45
N ASP A 649 21.12 36.55 -7.60
CA ASP A 649 20.85 35.45 -8.52
C ASP A 649 20.80 35.95 -9.97
N ARG A 650 21.62 35.36 -10.85
CA ARG A 650 21.63 35.71 -12.27
C ARG A 650 20.83 34.71 -13.09
N VAL A 651 19.72 35.17 -13.65
CA VAL A 651 18.92 34.40 -14.61
C VAL A 651 19.77 34.07 -15.85
N PRO A 652 19.91 32.78 -16.22
CA PRO A 652 20.81 32.35 -17.30
C PRO A 652 20.35 32.87 -18.66
N SER A 653 21.27 32.96 -19.62
CA SER A 653 20.96 33.42 -20.98
C SER A 653 20.08 32.44 -21.77
N ILE A 654 20.22 31.15 -21.47
CA ILE A 654 19.49 30.05 -22.09
C ILE A 654 19.13 29.09 -20.96
N GLY A 655 17.86 28.75 -20.83
CA GLY A 655 17.40 27.94 -19.70
C GLY A 655 16.07 27.25 -19.93
N TRP A 656 15.57 26.70 -18.83
CA TRP A 656 14.25 26.12 -18.69
C TRP A 656 13.55 26.73 -17.49
N LEU A 657 12.24 26.91 -17.60
CA LEU A 657 11.39 27.36 -16.51
C LEU A 657 10.25 26.37 -16.25
N ARG A 658 9.77 26.37 -15.01
CA ARG A 658 8.55 25.68 -14.56
C ARG A 658 7.89 26.47 -13.42
N PRO A 659 6.62 26.21 -13.08
CA PRO A 659 6.01 26.69 -11.84
C PRO A 659 6.78 26.19 -10.61
N SER A 660 6.97 27.03 -9.58
CA SER A 660 7.74 26.62 -8.40
C SER A 660 7.04 25.48 -7.62
N ASP A 661 5.71 25.45 -7.59
CA ASP A 661 4.91 24.43 -6.89
C ASP A 661 5.05 23.02 -7.49
N ASP A 662 5.45 22.94 -8.76
CA ASP A 662 5.71 21.66 -9.45
C ASP A 662 6.92 20.92 -8.85
N GLY A 663 7.77 21.60 -8.07
CA GLY A 663 8.94 21.01 -7.41
C GLY A 663 8.60 19.88 -6.43
N GLY A 664 7.45 19.95 -5.74
CA GLY A 664 6.98 18.88 -4.87
C GLY A 664 6.37 17.68 -5.61
N SER A 665 5.93 17.88 -6.86
CA SER A 665 5.22 16.87 -7.65
C SER A 665 6.15 15.77 -8.17
N GLU A 666 7.40 16.09 -8.54
CA GLU A 666 8.36 15.09 -9.03
C GLU A 666 8.71 14.03 -7.97
N PRO A 667 9.10 14.39 -6.73
CA PRO A 667 9.29 13.42 -5.65
C PRO A 667 8.01 12.62 -5.34
N GLN A 668 6.84 13.26 -5.40
CA GLN A 668 5.56 12.58 -5.17
C GLN A 668 5.29 11.50 -6.22
N ILE A 669 5.47 11.78 -7.51
CA ILE A 669 5.32 10.78 -8.58
C ILE A 669 6.35 9.66 -8.43
N ALA A 670 7.60 9.97 -8.04
CA ALA A 670 8.63 8.97 -7.79
C ALA A 670 8.23 8.01 -6.63
N ARG A 671 7.64 8.54 -5.56
CA ARG A 671 7.10 7.74 -4.45
C ARG A 671 5.93 6.84 -4.89
N GLN A 672 5.02 7.36 -5.71
CA GLN A 672 3.93 6.57 -6.29
C GLN A 672 4.46 5.43 -7.18
N ALA A 673 5.49 5.70 -8.00
CA ALA A 673 6.15 4.68 -8.81
C ALA A 673 6.84 3.60 -7.97
N LYS A 674 7.49 3.98 -6.85
CA LYS A 674 8.06 3.03 -5.87
C LYS A 674 6.97 2.12 -5.29
N ALA A 675 5.84 2.69 -4.86
CA ALA A 675 4.70 1.92 -4.35
C ALA A 675 4.09 0.98 -5.41
N ARG A 676 3.98 1.45 -6.66
CA ARG A 676 3.55 0.61 -7.80
C ARG A 676 4.46 -0.60 -8.00
N THR A 677 5.77 -0.47 -7.84
CA THR A 677 6.70 -1.59 -7.88
C THR A 677 6.50 -2.54 -6.70
N MET A 678 6.27 -2.03 -5.48
CA MET A 678 6.01 -2.86 -4.30
C MET A 678 4.70 -3.67 -4.44
N LEU A 679 3.67 -3.06 -5.03
CA LEU A 679 2.36 -3.67 -5.27
C LEU A 679 2.45 -4.95 -6.13
N GLU A 680 3.47 -5.07 -7.00
CA GLU A 680 3.66 -6.23 -7.88
C GLU A 680 3.75 -7.55 -7.13
N ASN A 681 4.27 -7.52 -5.91
CA ASN A 681 4.46 -8.70 -5.08
C ASN A 681 3.29 -8.93 -4.12
N GLN A 682 2.24 -8.10 -4.16
CA GLN A 682 1.08 -8.19 -3.26
C GLN A 682 -0.20 -8.53 -4.05
N ALA A 683 -0.29 -9.77 -4.54
CA ALA A 683 -1.43 -10.23 -5.32
C ALA A 683 -2.77 -10.13 -4.54
N ALA A 684 -2.74 -10.37 -3.24
CA ALA A 684 -3.90 -10.22 -2.35
C ALA A 684 -4.46 -8.79 -2.35
N LEU A 685 -3.58 -7.78 -2.31
CA LEU A 685 -3.98 -6.38 -2.36
C LEU A 685 -4.53 -6.00 -3.74
N ILE A 686 -3.86 -6.42 -4.82
CA ILE A 686 -4.35 -6.19 -6.20
C ILE A 686 -5.76 -6.77 -6.36
N ARG A 687 -5.99 -8.00 -5.89
CA ARG A 687 -7.31 -8.64 -5.92
C ARG A 687 -8.32 -7.85 -5.09
N SER A 688 -7.97 -7.46 -3.88
CA SER A 688 -8.85 -6.70 -2.97
C SER A 688 -9.29 -5.36 -3.56
N LEU A 689 -8.40 -4.68 -4.28
CA LEU A 689 -8.71 -3.40 -4.92
C LEU A 689 -9.57 -3.52 -6.19
N ARG A 690 -9.58 -4.68 -6.83
CA ARG A 690 -10.34 -4.94 -8.07
C ARG A 690 -11.69 -5.57 -7.79
N ALA A 691 -11.71 -6.57 -6.91
CA ALA A 691 -12.86 -7.36 -6.54
C ALA A 691 -12.72 -7.76 -5.06
N PRO A 692 -13.11 -6.89 -4.11
CA PRO A 692 -12.90 -7.14 -2.70
C PRO A 692 -13.67 -8.38 -2.25
N ILE A 693 -12.97 -9.21 -1.48
CA ILE A 693 -13.48 -10.36 -0.75
C ILE A 693 -13.04 -10.17 0.70
N SER A 694 -13.90 -10.51 1.66
CA SER A 694 -13.50 -10.58 3.05
C SER A 694 -14.13 -11.74 3.77
N TYR A 695 -13.42 -12.16 4.80
CA TYR A 695 -13.73 -13.24 5.70
C TYR A 695 -14.33 -12.61 6.96
N ASP A 696 -15.52 -13.07 7.35
CA ASP A 696 -16.10 -12.71 8.64
C ASP A 696 -15.40 -13.52 9.74
N LEU A 697 -14.59 -12.85 10.55
CA LEU A 697 -13.90 -13.46 11.68
C LEU A 697 -14.80 -13.68 12.91
N GLY A 698 -16.10 -13.41 12.79
CA GLY A 698 -17.06 -13.56 13.87
C GLY A 698 -17.27 -12.25 14.65
N ARG A 699 -18.51 -11.74 14.63
CA ARG A 699 -18.91 -10.51 15.32
C ARG A 699 -18.92 -10.60 16.85
N GLY A 700 -18.89 -11.81 17.41
CA GLY A 700 -19.15 -12.08 18.84
C GLY A 700 -18.23 -11.34 19.81
N ARG A 701 -16.92 -11.29 19.53
CA ARG A 701 -15.93 -10.57 20.37
C ARG A 701 -16.04 -9.05 20.30
N TRP A 702 -16.60 -8.51 19.21
CA TRP A 702 -16.75 -7.07 18.99
C TRP A 702 -18.07 -6.50 19.53
N ARG A 703 -18.95 -7.37 20.06
CA ARG A 703 -20.19 -7.00 20.76
C ARG A 703 -19.87 -6.36 22.12
N SER A 704 -19.44 -5.11 22.09
CA SER A 704 -19.41 -4.24 23.25
C SER A 704 -20.79 -3.66 23.54
N ALA A 705 -21.02 -3.16 24.77
CA ALA A 705 -22.23 -2.42 25.10
C ALA A 705 -22.44 -1.27 24.08
N PRO A 706 -23.69 -1.02 23.63
CA PRO A 706 -23.96 0.03 22.66
C PRO A 706 -23.38 1.36 23.15
N ASP A 707 -22.53 1.95 22.32
CA ASP A 707 -21.97 3.27 22.60
C ASP A 707 -23.11 4.27 22.41
N ALA A 708 -23.59 4.87 23.50
CA ALA A 708 -24.76 5.76 23.49
C ALA A 708 -24.59 6.99 22.56
N GLN A 709 -23.36 7.25 22.10
CA GLN A 709 -23.03 8.34 21.18
C GLN A 709 -23.16 7.97 19.69
N LEU A 710 -23.41 6.69 19.36
CA LEU A 710 -23.52 6.23 17.97
C LEU A 710 -24.99 5.96 17.60
N GLU A 711 -25.45 6.56 16.49
CA GLU A 711 -26.79 6.39 15.94
C GLU A 711 -26.74 5.84 14.50
N GLY A 712 -27.89 5.40 13.98
CA GLY A 712 -28.01 4.85 12.62
C GLY A 712 -27.24 3.55 12.46
N GLU A 713 -26.65 3.33 11.28
CA GLU A 713 -25.87 2.12 10.99
C GLU A 713 -24.42 2.15 11.51
N ALA A 714 -23.96 3.27 12.10
CA ALA A 714 -22.57 3.41 12.54
C ALA A 714 -22.07 2.27 13.46
N PRO A 715 -22.84 1.77 14.46
CA PRO A 715 -22.40 0.65 15.29
C PRO A 715 -22.14 -0.64 14.50
N ASP A 716 -23.01 -0.95 13.54
CA ASP A 716 -22.89 -2.15 12.70
C ASP A 716 -21.70 -2.01 11.73
N ARG A 717 -21.50 -0.82 11.15
CA ARG A 717 -20.33 -0.56 10.28
C ARG A 717 -19.01 -0.63 11.02
N ILE A 718 -18.95 -0.21 12.29
CA ILE A 718 -17.75 -0.42 13.12
C ILE A 718 -17.51 -1.92 13.33
N ASN A 719 -18.55 -2.70 13.62
CA ASN A 719 -18.41 -4.14 13.78
C ASN A 719 -17.97 -4.83 12.48
N ASP A 720 -18.54 -4.42 11.33
CA ASP A 720 -18.12 -4.90 10.01
C ASP A 720 -16.65 -4.53 9.74
N MET A 721 -16.25 -3.29 9.99
CA MET A 721 -14.85 -2.84 9.85
C MET A 721 -13.91 -3.71 10.68
N LEU A 722 -14.32 -4.13 11.88
CA LEU A 722 -13.53 -4.92 12.82
C LEU A 722 -13.49 -6.43 12.46
N ALA A 723 -14.62 -6.98 12.00
CA ALA A 723 -14.80 -8.40 11.74
C ALA A 723 -14.39 -8.83 10.32
N LEU A 724 -14.61 -7.98 9.30
CA LEU A 724 -14.34 -8.29 7.91
C LEU A 724 -12.88 -8.00 7.55
N GLN A 725 -12.15 -9.05 7.18
CA GLN A 725 -10.73 -8.99 6.82
C GLN A 725 -10.44 -9.74 5.51
N PRO A 726 -9.47 -9.31 4.70
CA PRO A 726 -8.51 -8.24 4.97
C PRO A 726 -9.00 -6.87 4.48
N PHE A 727 -10.17 -6.75 3.85
CA PHE A 727 -10.57 -5.52 3.16
C PHE A 727 -11.97 -5.02 3.52
N TYR A 728 -12.11 -3.73 3.81
CA TYR A 728 -13.43 -3.12 3.96
C TYR A 728 -13.46 -1.74 3.30
N ALA A 729 -14.55 -1.40 2.60
CA ALA A 729 -14.78 -0.05 2.10
C ALA A 729 -16.07 0.53 2.65
N LEU A 730 -15.98 1.73 3.22
CA LEU A 730 -17.12 2.43 3.83
C LEU A 730 -17.44 3.70 3.02
N GLN A 731 -18.63 3.74 2.44
CA GLN A 731 -19.19 4.99 1.90
C GLN A 731 -19.83 5.80 3.02
N GLY A 732 -19.41 7.05 3.20
CA GLY A 732 -20.03 7.99 4.13
C GLY A 732 -20.41 9.30 3.47
N PRO A 733 -21.70 9.53 3.16
CA PRO A 733 -22.22 10.81 2.69
C PRO A 733 -21.82 12.01 3.60
N PRO A 734 -22.01 13.27 3.16
CA PRO A 734 -21.69 14.45 3.95
C PRO A 734 -22.36 14.42 5.32
N GLY A 735 -21.60 14.73 6.38
CA GLY A 735 -22.13 14.83 7.74
C GLY A 735 -22.45 13.51 8.44
N THR A 736 -22.14 12.35 7.86
CA THR A 736 -22.46 11.03 8.45
C THR A 736 -21.49 10.55 9.54
N GLY A 737 -20.44 11.33 9.85
CA GLY A 737 -19.50 10.99 10.93
C GLY A 737 -18.43 9.96 10.56
N LYS A 738 -17.97 9.90 9.30
CA LYS A 738 -16.86 9.03 8.84
C LYS A 738 -15.68 8.97 9.81
N SER A 739 -15.12 10.12 10.17
CA SER A 739 -13.97 10.20 11.09
C SER A 739 -14.31 9.80 12.52
N THR A 740 -15.57 9.98 12.96
CA THR A 740 -16.05 9.44 14.24
C THR A 740 -16.08 7.91 14.19
N VAL A 741 -16.63 7.32 13.12
CA VAL A 741 -16.66 5.87 12.92
C VAL A 741 -15.25 5.28 12.90
N ALA A 742 -14.31 5.91 12.19
CA ALA A 742 -12.90 5.50 12.16
C ALA A 742 -12.26 5.54 13.55
N ALA A 743 -12.45 6.63 14.32
CA ALA A 743 -11.89 6.77 15.66
C ALA A 743 -12.43 5.72 16.64
N HIS A 744 -13.75 5.49 16.67
CA HIS A 744 -14.34 4.46 17.53
C HIS A 744 -13.91 3.05 17.13
N ALA A 745 -13.75 2.77 15.83
CA ALA A 745 -13.24 1.48 15.36
C ALA A 745 -11.77 1.26 15.79
N LEU A 746 -10.90 2.27 15.65
CA LEU A 746 -9.51 2.23 16.12
C LEU A 746 -9.43 2.01 17.64
N ARG A 747 -10.24 2.74 18.41
CA ARG A 747 -10.29 2.61 19.87
C ARG A 747 -10.69 1.20 20.30
N ARG A 748 -11.70 0.61 19.65
CA ARG A 748 -12.12 -0.78 19.93
C ARG A 748 -11.05 -1.77 19.51
N PHE A 749 -10.43 -1.59 18.34
CA PHE A 749 -9.38 -2.45 17.85
C PHE A 749 -8.17 -2.49 18.79
N LEU A 750 -7.64 -1.33 19.20
CA LEU A 750 -6.44 -1.26 20.05
C LEU A 750 -6.68 -1.68 21.50
N ARG A 751 -7.93 -1.66 21.97
CA ARG A 751 -8.28 -2.23 23.28
C ARG A 751 -8.15 -3.75 23.30
N GLU A 752 -8.57 -4.41 22.21
CA GLU A 752 -8.45 -5.87 22.07
C GLU A 752 -7.05 -6.29 21.58
N GLU A 753 -6.36 -5.42 20.83
CA GLU A 753 -5.02 -5.66 20.26
C GLU A 753 -4.01 -4.56 20.65
N PRO A 754 -3.57 -4.45 21.92
CA PRO A 754 -2.72 -3.34 22.38
C PRO A 754 -1.33 -3.27 21.71
N GLY A 755 -0.86 -4.39 21.15
CA GLY A 755 0.42 -4.48 20.45
C GLY A 755 0.35 -4.24 18.94
N ALA A 756 -0.84 -4.00 18.40
CA ALA A 756 -1.02 -3.81 16.96
C ALA A 756 -0.57 -2.40 16.52
N ARG A 757 -0.06 -2.31 15.29
CA ARG A 757 0.32 -1.04 14.66
C ARG A 757 -0.65 -0.70 13.54
N VAL A 758 -1.17 0.53 13.57
CA VAL A 758 -2.14 1.03 12.60
C VAL A 758 -1.59 2.24 11.87
N LEU A 759 -1.64 2.20 10.53
CA LEU A 759 -1.36 3.35 9.68
C LEU A 759 -2.69 4.02 9.31
N VAL A 760 -2.84 5.28 9.69
CA VAL A 760 -3.96 6.12 9.28
C VAL A 760 -3.45 7.11 8.24
N SER A 761 -4.10 7.13 7.08
CA SER A 761 -3.70 7.97 5.96
C SER A 761 -4.87 8.73 5.36
N ALA A 762 -4.56 9.83 4.70
CA ALA A 762 -5.51 10.61 3.93
C ALA A 762 -4.78 11.36 2.80
N GLN A 763 -5.54 11.81 1.80
CA GLN A 763 -4.98 12.60 0.69
C GLN A 763 -4.51 14.00 1.14
N SER A 764 -5.12 14.58 2.18
CA SER A 764 -4.85 15.96 2.63
C SER A 764 -4.43 16.03 4.10
N ASN A 765 -3.57 17.00 4.44
CA ASN A 765 -3.17 17.24 5.84
C ASN A 765 -4.38 17.61 6.72
N TYR A 766 -5.32 18.43 6.23
CA TYR A 766 -6.50 18.84 7.01
C TYR A 766 -7.36 17.66 7.46
N ALA A 767 -7.68 16.72 6.56
CA ALA A 767 -8.46 15.54 6.91
C ALA A 767 -7.73 14.66 7.94
N LEU A 768 -6.42 14.49 7.75
CA LEU A 768 -5.58 13.71 8.65
C LEU A 768 -5.47 14.33 10.04
N ASP A 769 -5.25 15.64 10.13
CA ASP A 769 -5.07 16.36 11.38
C ASP A 769 -6.39 16.44 12.18
N ASN A 770 -7.55 16.56 11.51
CA ASN A 770 -8.86 16.49 12.17
C ASN A 770 -9.10 15.12 12.83
N LEU A 771 -8.80 14.04 12.12
CA LEU A 771 -8.86 12.70 12.71
C LEU A 771 -7.82 12.54 13.83
N ALA A 772 -6.59 13.03 13.65
CA ALA A 772 -5.54 12.98 14.67
C ALA A 772 -5.98 13.66 15.99
N ALA A 773 -6.53 14.87 15.92
CA ALA A 773 -7.00 15.60 17.10
C ALA A 773 -8.06 14.82 17.89
N ARG A 774 -8.96 14.12 17.18
CA ARG A 774 -9.97 13.24 17.80
C ARG A 774 -9.33 12.03 18.46
N LEU A 775 -8.42 11.33 17.77
CA LEU A 775 -7.73 10.15 18.31
C LEU A 775 -6.92 10.50 19.57
N ILE A 776 -6.20 11.62 19.56
CA ILE A 776 -5.42 12.10 20.72
C ILE A 776 -6.33 12.37 21.91
N LYS A 777 -7.50 12.97 21.69
CA LYS A 777 -8.49 13.24 22.74
C LYS A 777 -9.13 11.96 23.29
N GLU A 778 -9.45 11.00 22.43
CA GLU A 778 -10.16 9.78 22.82
C GLU A 778 -9.24 8.67 23.36
N MET A 779 -7.94 8.73 23.07
CA MET A 779 -6.94 7.70 23.41
C MET A 779 -5.63 8.33 23.91
N PRO A 780 -5.63 9.05 25.04
CA PRO A 780 -4.45 9.75 25.56
C PRO A 780 -3.30 8.80 25.95
N ASP A 781 -3.59 7.54 26.26
CA ASP A 781 -2.61 6.54 26.70
C ASP A 781 -1.93 5.80 25.52
N VAL A 782 -2.37 6.06 24.29
CA VAL A 782 -1.83 5.41 23.08
C VAL A 782 -0.74 6.29 22.46
N LEU A 783 0.40 5.70 22.11
CA LEU A 783 1.44 6.43 21.38
C LEU A 783 1.02 6.67 19.93
N ILE A 784 0.63 7.92 19.65
CA ILE A 784 0.23 8.41 18.34
C ILE A 784 1.36 9.27 17.76
N LEU A 785 1.78 8.95 16.53
CA LEU A 785 2.83 9.64 15.78
C LEU A 785 2.26 10.28 14.52
N ARG A 786 2.48 11.58 14.32
CA ARG A 786 2.20 12.33 13.08
C ARG A 786 3.48 12.53 12.28
N GLU A 787 3.60 11.85 11.13
CA GLU A 787 4.79 11.90 10.27
C GLU A 787 4.79 13.10 9.31
N THR A 788 5.92 13.79 9.18
CA THR A 788 6.13 14.94 8.27
C THR A 788 7.44 14.75 7.47
N PRO A 789 7.60 15.37 6.27
CA PRO A 789 8.76 15.14 5.41
C PRO A 789 10.15 15.36 6.01
N ASP A 790 10.33 16.35 6.91
CA ASP A 790 11.68 16.80 7.33
C ASP A 790 11.76 17.32 8.78
N GLY A 791 10.68 17.28 9.57
CA GLY A 791 10.66 17.73 10.98
C GLY A 791 10.99 19.22 11.25
N GLN A 792 11.55 19.96 10.28
CA GLN A 792 11.98 21.36 10.42
C GLN A 792 10.87 22.39 10.13
N ASP A 793 9.77 21.97 9.48
CA ASP A 793 8.63 22.82 9.10
C ASP A 793 7.30 22.33 9.70
N ASP A 794 7.33 21.66 10.85
CA ASP A 794 6.14 21.07 11.46
C ASP A 794 5.07 22.13 11.77
N GLU A 795 5.47 23.33 12.20
CA GLU A 795 4.56 24.43 12.53
C GLU A 795 3.85 25.04 11.31
N GLU A 796 4.46 24.98 10.12
CA GLU A 796 3.81 25.44 8.89
C GLU A 796 2.78 24.44 8.37
N ARG A 797 3.03 23.14 8.60
CA ARG A 797 2.25 22.04 8.02
C ARG A 797 1.14 21.55 8.94
N VAL A 798 1.36 21.57 10.25
CA VAL A 798 0.42 21.12 11.29
C VAL A 798 -0.01 22.33 12.10
N LYS A 799 -1.18 22.88 11.75
CA LYS A 799 -1.71 24.09 12.39
C LYS A 799 -2.36 23.82 13.74
N ASP A 800 -2.81 22.58 13.98
CA ASP A 800 -3.41 22.20 15.26
C ASP A 800 -2.31 21.93 16.30
N HIS A 801 -2.26 22.74 17.36
CA HIS A 801 -1.24 22.63 18.41
C HIS A 801 -1.29 21.30 19.16
N THR A 802 -2.47 20.67 19.28
CA THR A 802 -2.62 19.35 19.91
C THR A 802 -1.96 18.30 19.05
N VAL A 803 -2.16 18.34 17.73
CA VAL A 803 -1.54 17.39 16.78
C VAL A 803 -0.05 17.65 16.63
N LEU A 804 0.37 18.92 16.63
CA LEU A 804 1.79 19.32 16.55
C LEU A 804 2.61 18.66 17.66
N ALA A 805 2.05 18.53 18.86
CA ALA A 805 2.69 17.89 20.00
C ALA A 805 2.97 16.38 19.80
N HIS A 806 2.43 15.78 18.73
CA HIS A 806 2.58 14.37 18.36
C HIS A 806 3.41 14.18 17.07
N THR A 807 4.07 15.23 16.56
CA THR A 807 5.04 15.05 15.46
C THR A 807 6.33 14.41 15.96
N LEU A 808 7.06 13.76 15.05
CA LEU A 808 8.28 13.02 15.37
C LEU A 808 9.28 13.87 16.14
N GLY A 809 9.58 15.09 15.67
CA GLY A 809 10.52 15.99 16.33
C GLY A 809 10.09 16.34 17.76
N ARG A 810 8.81 16.68 17.96
CA ARG A 810 8.27 17.04 19.28
C ARG A 810 8.24 15.86 20.24
N LEU A 811 7.93 14.66 19.76
CA LEU A 811 7.95 13.42 20.56
C LEU A 811 9.38 13.05 20.96
N THR A 812 10.32 13.11 20.03
CA THR A 812 11.75 12.85 20.31
C THR A 812 12.29 13.84 21.34
N ASP A 813 12.03 15.13 21.16
CA ASP A 813 12.45 16.17 22.11
C ASP A 813 11.84 15.96 23.50
N ARG A 814 10.55 15.61 23.57
CA ARG A 814 9.86 15.34 24.84
C ARG A 814 10.45 14.12 25.54
N LEU A 815 10.70 13.03 24.81
CA LEU A 815 11.29 11.81 25.36
C LEU A 815 12.72 12.06 25.84
N ALA A 816 13.54 12.73 25.04
CA ALA A 816 14.92 13.09 25.41
C ALA A 816 14.95 13.91 26.71
N LYS A 817 14.12 14.96 26.81
CA LYS A 817 13.99 15.78 28.03
C LYS A 817 13.50 14.97 29.24
N THR A 818 12.60 14.01 29.02
CA THR A 818 12.07 13.15 30.09
C THR A 818 13.19 12.24 30.63
N ILE A 819 13.95 11.60 29.75
CA ILE A 819 15.09 10.76 30.11
C ILE A 819 16.16 11.60 30.82
N GLU A 820 16.49 12.77 30.28
CA GLU A 820 17.45 13.71 30.88
C GLU A 820 17.03 14.11 32.30
N SER A 821 15.75 14.48 32.49
CA SER A 821 15.22 14.85 33.81
C SER A 821 15.25 13.69 34.80
N GLN A 822 14.88 12.47 34.36
CA GLN A 822 14.89 11.28 35.23
C GLN A 822 16.30 10.87 35.63
N LEU A 823 17.24 10.83 34.67
CA LEU A 823 18.64 10.51 34.94
C LEU A 823 19.28 11.59 35.83
N THR A 824 18.98 12.87 35.59
CA THR A 824 19.43 13.97 36.44
C THR A 824 18.87 13.85 37.86
N TRP A 825 17.60 13.48 38.04
CA TRP A 825 17.04 13.19 39.36
C TRP A 825 17.78 12.04 40.08
N MET A 826 18.13 10.97 39.37
CA MET A 826 18.78 9.78 39.94
C MET A 826 20.27 10.00 40.24
N LEU A 827 20.94 10.87 39.50
CA LEU A 827 22.38 11.14 39.61
C LEU A 827 22.69 12.42 40.41
N HIS A 828 21.98 13.50 40.10
CA HIS A 828 22.27 14.89 40.48
C HIS A 828 20.99 15.73 40.69
N PRO A 829 20.10 15.36 41.63
CA PRO A 829 18.81 16.05 41.83
C PRO A 829 18.96 17.54 42.17
N GLU A 830 20.14 17.96 42.65
CA GLU A 830 20.51 19.36 42.87
C GLU A 830 20.67 20.20 41.60
N ARG A 831 20.84 19.56 40.43
CA ARG A 831 20.97 20.24 39.13
C ARG A 831 19.61 20.54 38.47
N LEU A 832 18.53 19.95 38.96
CA LEU A 832 17.18 20.21 38.47
C LEU A 832 16.67 21.58 38.91
N SER A 833 15.84 22.21 38.07
CA SER A 833 15.14 23.44 38.47
C SER A 833 14.18 23.18 39.65
N PRO A 834 13.82 24.21 40.44
CA PRO A 834 12.87 24.05 41.55
C PRO A 834 11.52 23.45 41.13
N GLU A 835 11.06 23.74 39.92
CA GLU A 835 9.80 23.21 39.37
C GLU A 835 9.91 21.73 39.00
N GLU A 836 10.98 21.31 38.34
CA GLU A 836 11.23 19.91 37.99
C GLU A 836 11.44 19.06 39.23
N ARG A 837 12.17 19.58 40.21
CA ARG A 837 12.40 18.90 41.47
C ARG A 837 11.10 18.67 42.23
N ARG A 838 10.20 19.67 42.29
CA ARG A 838 8.86 19.53 42.88
C ARG A 838 8.04 18.44 42.19
N ARG A 839 8.08 18.34 40.86
CA ARG A 839 7.39 17.26 40.12
C ARG A 839 7.78 15.87 40.60
N PHE A 840 9.06 15.61 40.85
CA PHE A 840 9.52 14.32 41.37
C PHE A 840 9.19 14.13 42.86
N GLU A 841 9.24 15.19 43.66
CA GLU A 841 8.91 15.16 45.08
C GLU A 841 7.41 14.94 45.35
N GLU A 842 6.54 15.31 44.41
CA GLU A 842 5.08 15.10 44.47
C GLU A 842 4.65 13.68 44.04
N LEU A 843 5.51 12.91 43.35
CA LEU A 843 5.20 11.54 42.94
C LEU A 843 5.03 10.61 44.16
N PRO A 844 4.17 9.58 44.09
CA PRO A 844 4.09 8.53 45.12
C PRO A 844 5.45 7.84 45.33
N PRO A 845 5.81 7.40 46.56
CA PRO A 845 7.11 6.79 46.84
C PRO A 845 7.46 5.58 45.96
N GLY A 846 6.46 4.80 45.50
CA GLY A 846 6.65 3.65 44.62
C GLY A 846 6.85 3.99 43.12
N GLU A 847 6.58 5.24 42.73
CA GLU A 847 6.72 5.72 41.34
C GLU A 847 7.94 6.64 41.17
N ARG A 848 8.60 7.01 42.27
CA ARG A 848 9.82 7.82 42.23
C ARG A 848 10.98 6.99 41.68
N PRO A 849 11.72 7.49 40.67
CA PRO A 849 12.95 6.83 40.24
C PRO A 849 13.93 6.74 41.42
N LEU A 850 14.39 5.52 41.69
CA LEU A 850 15.28 5.24 42.82
C LEU A 850 16.71 5.67 42.49
N PRO A 851 17.50 6.12 43.49
CA PRO A 851 18.92 6.38 43.31
C PRO A 851 19.63 5.13 42.78
N LEU A 852 20.54 5.32 41.82
CA LEU A 852 21.32 4.23 41.25
C LEU A 852 22.43 3.76 42.20
N ASN A 853 22.77 2.47 42.14
CA ASN A 853 23.95 1.93 42.81
C ASN A 853 25.25 2.41 42.12
N ASP A 854 26.40 2.16 42.75
CA ASP A 854 27.70 2.61 42.22
C ASP A 854 28.11 1.92 40.90
N GLN A 855 27.54 0.77 40.55
CA GLN A 855 27.82 0.06 39.29
C GLN A 855 27.06 0.65 38.10
N ASP A 856 25.83 1.11 38.31
CA ASP A 856 24.94 1.62 37.26
C ASP A 856 25.14 3.12 37.00
N ARG A 857 25.68 3.86 37.98
CA ARG A 857 25.97 5.30 37.89
C ARG A 857 26.82 5.70 36.67
N PRO A 858 27.95 5.03 36.35
CA PRO A 858 28.74 5.35 35.16
C PRO A 858 27.97 5.15 33.84
N VAL A 859 27.11 4.13 33.75
CA VAL A 859 26.30 3.85 32.55
C VAL A 859 25.24 4.93 32.38
N ALA A 860 24.58 5.32 33.47
CA ALA A 860 23.58 6.39 33.47
C ALA A 860 24.17 7.76 33.12
N ASP A 861 25.38 8.08 33.62
CA ASP A 861 26.07 9.34 33.26
C ASP A 861 26.48 9.35 31.78
N ALA A 862 26.95 8.22 31.24
CA ALA A 862 27.22 8.09 29.80
C ALA A 862 25.96 8.22 28.93
N TRP A 863 24.83 7.67 29.38
CA TRP A 863 23.52 7.87 28.75
C TRP A 863 23.08 9.34 28.80
N LEU A 864 23.22 10.01 29.96
CA LEU A 864 22.87 11.42 30.10
C LEU A 864 23.66 12.31 29.12
N GLN A 865 24.94 12.02 28.91
CA GLN A 865 25.80 12.74 27.95
C GLN A 865 25.46 12.44 26.48
N SER A 866 24.83 11.30 26.19
CA SER A 866 24.56 10.85 24.81
C SER A 866 23.12 11.05 24.33
N VAL A 867 22.14 11.11 25.24
CA VAL A 867 20.71 11.22 24.91
C VAL A 867 20.39 12.44 24.03
N THR A 868 21.05 13.57 24.27
CA THR A 868 20.87 14.80 23.47
C THR A 868 21.69 14.81 22.18
N SER A 869 22.79 14.06 22.10
CA SER A 869 23.67 14.01 20.91
C SER A 869 23.33 12.88 19.92
N ASN A 870 22.60 11.84 20.36
CA ASN A 870 22.25 10.67 19.55
C ASN A 870 20.73 10.44 19.45
N GLN A 871 19.98 11.49 19.08
CA GLN A 871 18.51 11.44 18.94
C GLN A 871 17.99 10.47 17.87
N ILE A 872 18.87 9.94 16.99
CA ILE A 872 18.51 9.00 15.92
C ILE A 872 17.91 7.72 16.50
N GLU A 873 18.50 7.15 17.56
CA GLU A 873 18.01 5.91 18.17
C GLU A 873 16.64 6.11 18.84
N LEU A 874 16.45 7.25 19.54
CA LEU A 874 15.16 7.59 20.15
C LEU A 874 14.07 7.77 19.09
N THR A 875 14.43 8.43 17.99
CA THR A 875 13.54 8.64 16.84
C THR A 875 13.08 7.31 16.25
N ASP A 876 13.99 6.36 16.04
CA ASP A 876 13.67 5.03 15.51
C ASP A 876 12.79 4.23 16.48
N ARG A 877 13.08 4.29 17.79
CA ARG A 877 12.25 3.65 18.82
C ARG A 877 10.83 4.22 18.88
N ILE A 878 10.66 5.53 18.71
CA ILE A 878 9.32 6.16 18.63
C ILE A 878 8.58 5.68 17.38
N LYS A 879 9.24 5.69 16.22
CA LYS A 879 8.64 5.21 14.97
C LYS A 879 8.16 3.76 15.09
N ASN A 880 9.00 2.88 15.64
CA ASN A 880 8.71 1.46 15.77
C ASN A 880 7.73 1.15 16.91
N GLY A 881 7.69 1.98 17.95
CA GLY A 881 6.81 1.82 19.11
C GLY A 881 5.42 2.47 18.97
N ALA A 882 5.21 3.36 18.00
CA ALA A 882 3.92 4.00 17.80
C ALA A 882 2.84 2.99 17.37
N SER A 883 1.76 2.93 18.15
CA SER A 883 0.58 2.10 17.86
C SER A 883 -0.25 2.69 16.72
N ILE A 884 -0.29 4.03 16.60
CA ILE A 884 -0.93 4.73 15.48
C ILE A 884 0.09 5.65 14.82
N VAL A 885 0.29 5.45 13.52
CA VAL A 885 1.08 6.36 12.68
C VAL A 885 0.13 7.08 11.72
N LEU A 886 0.15 8.40 11.73
CA LEU A 886 -0.62 9.27 10.85
C LEU A 886 0.31 9.88 9.80
N ALA A 887 0.08 9.57 8.52
CA ALA A 887 0.85 10.12 7.41
C ALA A 887 -0.07 10.33 6.21
N THR A 888 0.10 11.43 5.46
CA THR A 888 -0.64 11.56 4.19
C THR A 888 -0.16 10.50 3.20
N CYS A 889 -0.94 10.20 2.16
CA CYS A 889 -0.59 9.17 1.18
C CYS A 889 0.84 9.35 0.62
N SER A 890 1.26 10.59 0.34
CA SER A 890 2.62 10.87 -0.15
C SER A 890 3.70 10.64 0.92
N ILE A 891 3.44 10.98 2.18
CA ILE A 891 4.42 10.84 3.28
C ILE A 891 4.55 9.39 3.75
N ALA A 892 3.50 8.58 3.58
CA ALA A 892 3.59 7.15 3.89
C ALA A 892 4.77 6.45 3.18
N ALA A 893 5.20 6.95 2.00
CA ALA A 893 6.38 6.42 1.31
C ALA A 893 7.71 6.63 2.05
N THR A 894 7.83 7.67 2.88
CA THR A 894 9.05 7.97 3.66
C THR A 894 9.12 7.19 4.97
N ILE A 895 8.02 6.54 5.37
CA ILE A 895 8.02 5.62 6.51
C ILE A 895 9.03 4.50 6.27
N THR A 896 9.34 4.16 5.02
CA THR A 896 10.41 3.20 4.70
C THR A 896 11.26 3.56 3.50
N ASP A 897 12.42 4.11 3.81
CA ASP A 897 13.53 4.24 2.86
C ASP A 897 14.55 3.10 2.92
N THR A 898 14.32 2.06 3.73
CA THR A 898 15.19 0.87 3.85
C THR A 898 14.47 -0.43 3.47
N ASP A 899 15.22 -1.40 2.92
CA ASP A 899 14.75 -2.75 2.57
C ASP A 899 13.97 -3.38 3.75
N ARG A 900 12.68 -3.67 3.57
CA ARG A 900 11.78 -4.08 4.66
C ARG A 900 11.88 -5.56 4.99
N ASP A 901 11.89 -5.84 6.29
CA ASP A 901 11.51 -7.13 6.88
C ASP A 901 9.97 -7.20 6.94
N PRO A 902 9.33 -8.34 6.62
CA PRO A 902 7.91 -8.61 6.92
C PRO A 902 7.42 -8.15 8.31
N GLY A 903 8.31 -8.12 9.31
CA GLY A 903 7.98 -7.67 10.67
C GLY A 903 7.65 -6.19 10.84
N ASP A 904 7.92 -5.36 9.83
CA ASP A 904 7.72 -3.89 9.87
C ASP A 904 6.39 -3.43 9.23
N MET A 905 5.54 -4.35 8.79
CA MET A 905 4.23 -4.02 8.21
C MET A 905 3.22 -3.57 9.26
N PHE A 906 2.30 -2.69 8.87
CA PHE A 906 1.15 -2.32 9.70
C PHE A 906 0.10 -3.42 9.71
N ASP A 907 -0.45 -3.71 10.88
CA ASP A 907 -1.54 -4.69 11.06
C ASP A 907 -2.85 -4.20 10.44
N TRP A 908 -3.02 -2.88 10.34
CA TRP A 908 -4.18 -2.25 9.73
C TRP A 908 -3.80 -0.94 9.07
N VAL A 909 -4.26 -0.72 7.84
CA VAL A 909 -4.15 0.55 7.12
C VAL A 909 -5.55 1.10 6.89
N ILE A 910 -5.82 2.29 7.39
CA ILE A 910 -7.06 3.02 7.17
C ILE A 910 -6.75 4.22 6.28
N VAL A 911 -7.45 4.37 5.17
CA VAL A 911 -7.35 5.56 4.32
C VAL A 911 -8.66 6.32 4.32
N GLU A 912 -8.66 7.51 4.93
CA GLU A 912 -9.76 8.47 4.86
C GLU A 912 -9.73 9.28 3.57
N GLU A 913 -10.90 9.76 3.15
CA GLU A 913 -11.10 10.49 1.90
C GLU A 913 -10.53 9.72 0.68
N ALA A 914 -10.65 8.38 0.72
CA ALA A 914 -10.09 7.49 -0.31
C ALA A 914 -10.64 7.78 -1.72
N ALA A 915 -11.87 8.28 -1.82
CA ALA A 915 -12.50 8.69 -3.08
C ALA A 915 -11.77 9.87 -3.77
N LYS A 916 -11.05 10.69 -3.01
CA LYS A 916 -10.34 11.89 -3.51
C LYS A 916 -8.89 11.59 -3.94
N ALA A 917 -8.31 10.51 -3.42
CA ALA A 917 -6.94 10.13 -3.73
C ALA A 917 -6.84 9.60 -5.16
N TRP A 918 -5.74 9.94 -5.85
CA TRP A 918 -5.40 9.21 -7.07
C TRP A 918 -5.12 7.75 -6.71
N PRO A 919 -5.47 6.76 -7.54
CA PRO A 919 -5.20 5.35 -7.25
C PRO A 919 -3.71 5.08 -7.02
N THR A 920 -2.85 5.77 -7.77
CA THR A 920 -1.39 5.70 -7.65
C THR A 920 -0.86 6.31 -6.35
N GLU A 921 -1.59 7.23 -5.72
CA GLU A 921 -1.31 7.73 -4.36
C GLU A 921 -1.88 6.79 -3.30
N LEU A 922 -3.10 6.30 -3.53
CA LEU A 922 -3.83 5.44 -2.61
C LEU A 922 -3.07 4.13 -2.33
N ILE A 923 -2.38 3.58 -3.33
CA ILE A 923 -1.55 2.37 -3.14
C ILE A 923 -0.35 2.59 -2.21
N ILE A 924 0.14 3.82 -2.03
CA ILE A 924 1.34 4.09 -1.21
C ILE A 924 1.17 3.60 0.23
N PRO A 925 0.14 4.03 1.00
CA PRO A 925 -0.06 3.50 2.35
C PRO A 925 -0.51 2.03 2.34
N LEU A 926 -1.26 1.60 1.32
CA LEU A 926 -1.83 0.24 1.30
C LEU A 926 -0.75 -0.84 1.21
N VAL A 927 0.32 -0.62 0.44
CA VAL A 927 1.42 -1.60 0.34
C VAL A 927 2.21 -1.79 1.63
N LEU A 928 1.95 -0.97 2.66
CA LEU A 928 2.66 -0.99 3.93
C LEU A 928 1.96 -1.85 5.00
N GLY A 929 0.80 -2.43 4.72
CA GLY A 929 0.07 -3.25 5.69
C GLY A 929 -0.63 -4.45 5.11
N THR A 930 -1.25 -5.23 5.99
CA THR A 930 -1.84 -6.56 5.68
C THR A 930 -3.37 -6.59 5.72
N ARG A 931 -3.98 -5.52 6.23
CA ARG A 931 -5.43 -5.30 6.29
C ARG A 931 -5.73 -3.85 5.92
N TRP A 932 -6.81 -3.63 5.18
CA TRP A 932 -7.11 -2.34 4.57
C TRP A 932 -8.55 -1.92 4.82
N THR A 933 -8.73 -0.65 5.19
CA THR A 933 -10.04 -0.03 5.23
C THR A 933 -10.03 1.29 4.47
N LEU A 934 -10.87 1.39 3.44
CA LEU A 934 -11.04 2.60 2.64
C LEU A 934 -12.30 3.33 3.08
N ILE A 935 -12.20 4.60 3.45
CA ILE A 935 -13.34 5.40 3.90
C ILE A 935 -13.44 6.63 3.00
N GLY A 936 -14.61 6.88 2.42
CA GLY A 936 -14.76 7.99 1.48
C GLY A 936 -16.18 8.19 0.98
N ASP A 937 -16.32 9.09 0.01
CA ASP A 937 -17.59 9.36 -0.65
C ASP A 937 -17.40 9.59 -2.14
N HIS A 938 -17.70 8.58 -2.95
CA HIS A 938 -17.53 8.62 -4.41
C HIS A 938 -18.56 9.52 -5.12
N ARG A 939 -19.53 10.09 -4.40
CA ARG A 939 -20.49 11.06 -4.95
C ARG A 939 -20.09 12.52 -4.70
N GLN A 940 -18.96 12.75 -4.00
CA GLN A 940 -18.29 14.04 -3.88
C GLN A 940 -17.11 14.13 -4.85
N LEU A 941 -16.31 15.20 -4.78
CA LEU A 941 -15.17 15.41 -5.68
C LEU A 941 -14.16 14.26 -5.61
N GLY A 942 -13.95 13.60 -6.74
CA GLY A 942 -12.95 12.55 -6.94
C GLY A 942 -11.53 13.09 -7.10
N ALA A 943 -10.69 12.30 -7.79
CA ALA A 943 -9.29 12.65 -8.03
C ALA A 943 -9.14 13.99 -8.78
N HIS A 944 -8.17 14.80 -8.37
CA HIS A 944 -7.88 16.09 -9.01
C HIS A 944 -7.58 15.89 -10.50
N ARG A 945 -8.22 16.67 -11.39
CA ARG A 945 -8.08 16.61 -12.86
C ARG A 945 -8.54 15.31 -13.52
N GLU A 946 -9.40 14.53 -12.86
CA GLU A 946 -9.98 13.30 -13.42
C GLU A 946 -10.57 13.48 -14.83
N GLU A 947 -11.37 14.53 -15.07
CA GLU A 947 -11.98 14.79 -16.38
C GLU A 947 -10.94 15.09 -17.47
N GLU A 948 -9.82 15.71 -17.13
CA GLU A 948 -8.74 15.97 -18.10
C GLU A 948 -8.07 14.68 -18.56
N VAL A 949 -7.98 13.67 -17.68
CA VAL A 949 -7.49 12.33 -18.04
C VAL A 949 -8.49 11.67 -19.00
N LEU A 950 -9.78 11.70 -18.67
CA LEU A 950 -10.83 11.10 -19.51
C LEU A 950 -10.93 11.78 -20.87
N GLN A 951 -10.85 13.12 -20.92
CA GLN A 951 -10.81 13.87 -22.16
C GLN A 951 -9.56 13.54 -22.98
N PHE A 952 -8.40 13.41 -22.34
CA PHE A 952 -7.18 12.99 -23.01
C PHE A 952 -7.34 11.60 -23.63
N LEU A 953 -7.81 10.60 -22.85
CA LEU A 953 -8.08 9.26 -23.36
C LEU A 953 -9.01 9.28 -24.58
N ARG A 954 -10.13 10.01 -24.51
CA ARG A 954 -11.07 10.17 -25.64
C ARG A 954 -10.41 10.80 -26.87
N SER A 955 -9.47 11.73 -26.68
CA SER A 955 -8.75 12.36 -27.80
C SER A 955 -7.81 11.41 -28.56
N LEU A 956 -7.49 10.25 -27.99
CA LEU A 956 -6.62 9.25 -28.63
C LEU A 956 -7.35 8.31 -29.60
N ARG A 957 -8.68 8.41 -29.73
CA ARG A 957 -9.52 7.52 -30.56
C ARG A 957 -8.99 7.35 -31.99
N ASP A 958 -8.71 8.46 -32.65
CA ASP A 958 -8.34 8.50 -34.07
C ASP A 958 -6.83 8.80 -34.25
N HIS A 959 -6.02 8.55 -33.21
CA HIS A 959 -4.58 8.82 -33.26
C HIS A 959 -3.87 7.89 -34.28
N PRO A 960 -2.94 8.38 -35.12
CA PRO A 960 -2.32 7.57 -36.17
C PRO A 960 -1.47 6.41 -35.61
N ASP A 961 -0.82 6.64 -34.48
CA ASP A 961 -0.01 5.63 -33.78
C ASP A 961 -0.87 4.53 -33.12
N LYS A 962 -0.46 3.27 -33.26
CA LYS A 962 -1.20 2.11 -32.73
C LYS A 962 -1.13 2.01 -31.21
N ASP A 963 0.01 2.31 -30.61
CA ASP A 963 0.21 2.22 -29.16
C ASP A 963 -0.57 3.34 -28.44
N MET A 964 -0.68 4.52 -29.08
CA MET A 964 -1.56 5.57 -28.59
C MET A 964 -3.05 5.22 -28.72
N ARG A 965 -3.47 4.51 -29.77
CA ARG A 965 -4.87 4.02 -29.88
C ARG A 965 -5.19 2.93 -28.87
N LEU A 966 -4.23 2.05 -28.54
CA LEU A 966 -4.40 1.07 -27.48
C LEU A 966 -4.80 1.73 -26.16
N HIS A 967 -4.33 2.95 -25.91
CA HIS A 967 -4.76 3.72 -24.74
C HIS A 967 -6.25 4.10 -24.74
N TYR A 968 -6.82 4.38 -25.90
CA TYR A 968 -8.26 4.58 -26.06
C TYR A 968 -9.05 3.26 -25.98
N ASP A 969 -8.50 2.17 -26.52
CA ASP A 969 -9.15 0.85 -26.48
C ASP A 969 -9.28 0.34 -25.03
N GLU A 970 -8.25 0.55 -24.20
CA GLU A 970 -8.26 0.21 -22.76
C GLU A 970 -8.90 1.29 -21.85
N ARG A 971 -9.56 2.32 -22.41
CA ARG A 971 -10.05 3.49 -21.64
C ARG A 971 -10.99 3.13 -20.50
N GLU A 972 -11.84 2.10 -20.67
CA GLU A 972 -12.85 1.71 -19.68
C GLU A 972 -12.19 1.12 -18.42
N MET A 973 -11.19 0.26 -18.61
CA MET A 973 -10.39 -0.26 -17.50
C MET A 973 -9.61 0.86 -16.79
N ARG A 974 -9.13 1.86 -17.53
CA ARG A 974 -8.40 2.99 -16.94
C ARG A 974 -9.30 3.95 -16.20
N GLU A 975 -10.51 4.19 -16.69
CA GLU A 975 -11.54 4.92 -15.95
C GLU A 975 -11.89 4.16 -14.67
N ARG A 976 -12.07 2.83 -14.76
CA ARG A 976 -12.34 1.97 -13.60
C ARG A 976 -11.24 2.08 -12.54
N VAL A 977 -9.97 2.05 -12.96
CA VAL A 977 -8.84 2.24 -12.05
C VAL A 977 -8.78 3.67 -11.54
N LEU A 978 -8.94 4.69 -12.39
CA LEU A 978 -8.94 6.10 -11.97
C LEU A 978 -10.00 6.39 -10.89
N ARG A 979 -11.18 5.78 -11.02
CA ARG A 979 -12.31 5.86 -10.09
C ARG A 979 -12.39 4.63 -9.16
N MET A 980 -11.25 4.02 -8.82
CA MET A 980 -11.16 2.74 -8.10
C MET A 980 -12.11 2.64 -6.90
N PHE A 981 -12.10 3.61 -5.99
CA PHE A 981 -12.98 3.59 -4.81
C PHE A 981 -14.46 3.59 -5.18
N GLY A 982 -14.87 4.39 -6.17
CA GLY A 982 -16.26 4.46 -6.63
C GLY A 982 -16.72 3.17 -7.28
N HIS A 983 -15.88 2.54 -8.12
CA HIS A 983 -16.21 1.28 -8.78
C HIS A 983 -16.43 0.11 -7.83
N LEU A 984 -15.90 0.17 -6.60
CA LEU A 984 -16.24 -0.82 -5.56
C LEU A 984 -17.76 -0.86 -5.30
N PHE A 985 -18.48 0.25 -5.49
CA PHE A 985 -19.90 0.41 -5.17
C PHE A 985 -20.84 0.42 -6.41
N VAL A 986 -20.29 0.50 -7.64
CA VAL A 986 -21.08 0.68 -8.87
C VAL A 986 -21.34 -0.64 -9.61
N ASP A 987 -20.41 -1.60 -9.55
CA ASP A 987 -20.40 -2.81 -10.41
C ASP A 987 -21.07 -4.05 -9.78
N ARG A 988 -21.92 -3.88 -8.76
CA ARG A 988 -22.70 -5.01 -8.22
C ARG A 988 -24.18 -4.70 -8.34
N GLU A 989 -24.77 -5.14 -9.45
CA GLU A 989 -26.15 -5.63 -9.43
C GLU A 989 -26.30 -6.45 -8.14
N GLU A 990 -27.33 -6.16 -7.35
CA GLU A 990 -27.72 -7.03 -6.24
C GLU A 990 -27.56 -8.46 -6.76
N PRO A 991 -26.76 -9.33 -6.09
CA PRO A 991 -26.60 -10.70 -6.57
C PRO A 991 -28.00 -11.20 -6.85
N ASP A 992 -28.22 -11.58 -8.12
CA ASP A 992 -29.47 -12.09 -8.64
C ASP A 992 -30.10 -12.95 -7.55
N THR A 993 -31.39 -12.74 -7.29
CA THR A 993 -32.20 -13.32 -6.22
C THR A 993 -32.29 -14.85 -6.28
N GLY A 994 -31.15 -15.53 -6.30
CA GLY A 994 -30.91 -16.90 -5.89
C GLY A 994 -30.63 -16.96 -4.39
N PRO A 995 -30.70 -18.14 -3.79
CA PRO A 995 -30.73 -18.29 -2.35
C PRO A 995 -29.38 -17.90 -1.72
N VAL A 996 -29.34 -16.69 -1.16
CA VAL A 996 -28.47 -16.24 -0.06
C VAL A 996 -26.96 -16.54 -0.26
N SER A 997 -26.25 -15.63 -0.92
CA SER A 997 -24.79 -15.56 -0.77
C SER A 997 -24.48 -15.06 0.66
N TYR A 998 -24.02 -15.94 1.54
CA TYR A 998 -23.64 -15.65 2.93
C TYR A 998 -22.29 -14.91 3.06
N HIS A 999 -21.68 -14.45 1.97
CA HIS A 999 -20.54 -13.55 2.06
C HIS A 999 -21.02 -12.17 2.55
N ALA A 1000 -20.71 -11.83 3.80
CA ALA A 1000 -20.87 -10.47 4.30
C ALA A 1000 -20.16 -9.50 3.34
N SER A 1001 -20.92 -8.56 2.77
CA SER A 1001 -20.38 -7.62 1.80
C SER A 1001 -19.22 -6.84 2.44
N PRO A 1002 -18.02 -6.80 1.81
CA PRO A 1002 -16.89 -6.00 2.29
C PRO A 1002 -17.11 -4.49 2.08
N LEU A 1003 -18.36 -4.08 1.84
CA LEU A 1003 -18.77 -2.73 1.51
C LEU A 1003 -19.87 -2.31 2.50
N GLY A 1004 -19.68 -1.14 3.11
CA GLY A 1004 -20.64 -0.52 4.01
C GLY A 1004 -21.08 0.85 3.54
N GLN A 1005 -22.24 1.30 4.00
CA GLN A 1005 -22.74 2.64 3.78
C GLN A 1005 -23.28 3.23 5.09
N LEU A 1006 -23.05 4.52 5.32
CA LEU A 1006 -23.69 5.28 6.40
C LEU A 1006 -24.95 5.98 5.88
N ASN A 1007 -26.01 5.96 6.67
CA ASN A 1007 -27.35 6.40 6.26
C ASN A 1007 -27.92 7.58 7.07
N LEU A 1008 -27.23 8.06 8.12
CA LEU A 1008 -27.72 9.14 8.98
C LEU A 1008 -26.69 10.27 9.05
N GLN A 1009 -27.11 11.50 8.76
CA GLN A 1009 -26.24 12.68 8.81
C GLN A 1009 -26.58 13.60 10.00
N PHE A 1010 -25.55 14.23 10.57
CA PHE A 1010 -25.60 15.03 11.79
C PHE A 1010 -25.18 16.50 11.57
N ARG A 1011 -25.03 16.93 10.31
CA ARG A 1011 -24.46 18.22 9.94
C ARG A 1011 -25.52 19.23 9.48
N MET A 1012 -26.26 18.86 8.43
CA MET A 1012 -27.16 19.73 7.69
C MET A 1012 -28.52 19.74 8.36
N HIS A 1013 -29.13 20.92 8.48
CA HIS A 1013 -30.54 21.05 8.84
C HIS A 1013 -31.42 20.21 7.89
N PRO A 1014 -32.53 19.61 8.36
CA PRO A 1014 -33.40 18.77 7.55
C PRO A 1014 -33.73 19.35 6.16
N ASP A 1015 -34.11 20.62 6.07
CA ASP A 1015 -34.43 21.29 4.80
C ASP A 1015 -33.24 21.40 3.84
N ILE A 1016 -32.02 21.63 4.36
CA ILE A 1016 -30.78 21.68 3.56
C ILE A 1016 -30.42 20.28 3.07
N ALA A 1017 -30.66 19.25 3.88
CA ALA A 1017 -30.34 17.87 3.54
C ALA A 1017 -31.24 17.32 2.42
N GLN A 1018 -32.48 17.82 2.24
CA GLN A 1018 -33.41 17.34 1.22
C GLN A 1018 -32.85 17.43 -0.22
N PRO A 1019 -32.41 18.59 -0.75
CA PRO A 1019 -31.88 18.66 -2.11
C PRO A 1019 -30.61 17.82 -2.30
N VAL A 1020 -29.77 17.71 -1.26
CA VAL A 1020 -28.56 16.87 -1.30
C VAL A 1020 -28.90 15.38 -1.35
N GLY A 1021 -29.71 14.91 -0.40
CA GLY A 1021 -30.09 13.50 -0.30
C GLY A 1021 -30.83 13.00 -1.52
N ARG A 1022 -31.80 13.78 -2.02
CA ARG A 1022 -32.66 13.35 -3.14
C ARG A 1022 -31.96 13.39 -4.49
N ALA A 1023 -31.11 14.38 -4.73
CA ALA A 1023 -30.38 14.49 -6.00
C ALA A 1023 -29.17 13.55 -6.06
N PHE A 1024 -28.43 13.40 -4.95
CA PHE A 1024 -27.14 12.70 -4.97
C PHE A 1024 -27.13 11.40 -4.19
N TYR A 1025 -28.09 11.12 -3.29
CA TYR A 1025 -28.15 9.88 -2.52
C TYR A 1025 -29.53 9.19 -2.62
N PRO A 1026 -30.12 9.02 -3.81
CA PRO A 1026 -31.39 8.31 -3.96
C PRO A 1026 -31.22 6.81 -3.70
N TYR A 1027 -32.32 6.13 -3.36
CA TYR A 1027 -32.38 4.68 -3.42
C TYR A 1027 -32.15 4.18 -4.86
N VAL A 1028 -31.41 3.08 -4.97
CA VAL A 1028 -31.23 2.31 -6.21
C VAL A 1028 -31.73 0.89 -5.93
N PRO A 1029 -32.72 0.35 -6.65
CA PRO A 1029 -33.47 0.99 -7.75
C PRO A 1029 -34.33 2.19 -7.29
N PHE A 1030 -34.67 3.07 -8.24
CA PHE A 1030 -35.37 4.34 -8.01
C PHE A 1030 -36.69 4.16 -7.25
N ARG A 1031 -36.88 4.95 -6.18
CA ARG A 1031 -38.11 4.99 -5.37
C ARG A 1031 -38.65 6.41 -5.31
N PRO A 1032 -39.80 6.73 -5.94
CA PRO A 1032 -40.42 8.05 -5.84
C PRO A 1032 -41.18 8.24 -4.52
N ASP A 1033 -41.37 9.49 -4.11
CA ASP A 1033 -42.40 9.90 -3.16
C ASP A 1033 -43.71 10.29 -3.85
N ASP A 1034 -44.68 10.77 -3.07
CA ASP A 1034 -46.04 11.09 -3.55
C ASP A 1034 -46.06 12.19 -4.63
N ASP A 1035 -45.02 13.04 -4.69
CA ASP A 1035 -44.87 14.12 -5.67
C ASP A 1035 -43.93 13.72 -6.83
N GLY A 1036 -43.53 12.45 -6.91
CA GLY A 1036 -42.63 11.92 -7.92
C GLY A 1036 -41.15 12.29 -7.72
N LEU A 1037 -40.77 12.87 -6.57
CA LEU A 1037 -39.38 13.15 -6.24
C LEU A 1037 -38.68 11.88 -5.74
N PRO A 1038 -37.38 11.68 -6.05
CA PRO A 1038 -36.63 10.54 -5.51
C PRO A 1038 -36.62 10.56 -3.98
N LYS A 1039 -36.84 9.40 -3.35
CA LYS A 1039 -36.53 9.17 -1.93
C LYS A 1039 -35.03 8.91 -1.75
N SER A 1040 -34.48 9.45 -0.68
CA SER A 1040 -33.08 9.25 -0.28
C SER A 1040 -32.95 8.24 0.84
N PHE A 1041 -31.87 7.46 0.84
CA PHE A 1041 -31.49 6.65 2.00
C PHE A 1041 -30.80 7.49 3.09
N LEU A 1042 -30.40 8.74 2.79
CA LEU A 1042 -29.73 9.63 3.72
C LEU A 1042 -30.76 10.33 4.62
N GLY A 1043 -30.94 9.82 5.82
CA GLY A 1043 -31.72 10.44 6.88
C GLY A 1043 -30.97 11.57 7.59
N THR A 1044 -31.69 12.40 8.33
CA THR A 1044 -31.15 13.50 9.15
C THR A 1044 -31.42 13.24 10.62
N SER A 1045 -30.38 13.33 11.46
CA SER A 1045 -30.54 13.24 12.91
C SER A 1045 -31.22 14.50 13.45
N SER A 1046 -32.02 14.33 14.51
CA SER A 1046 -32.65 15.44 15.24
C SER A 1046 -31.63 16.43 15.83
N LEU A 1047 -30.38 16.00 16.06
CA LEU A 1047 -29.29 16.87 16.53
C LEU A 1047 -28.88 17.94 15.51
N ALA A 1048 -29.21 17.76 14.23
CA ALA A 1048 -28.92 18.73 13.18
C ALA A 1048 -30.05 19.77 12.99
N ASP A 1049 -31.20 19.58 13.65
CA ASP A 1049 -32.36 20.48 13.59
C ASP A 1049 -32.17 21.69 14.51
N LEU A 1050 -31.21 22.55 14.14
CA LEU A 1050 -30.82 23.73 14.89
C LEU A 1050 -31.05 25.00 14.09
N ASP A 1051 -31.66 26.01 14.72
CA ASP A 1051 -31.89 27.33 14.13
C ASP A 1051 -30.57 28.08 13.89
N HIS A 1052 -30.45 28.75 12.75
CA HIS A 1052 -29.26 29.50 12.36
C HIS A 1052 -29.11 30.85 13.08
N GLY A 1053 -30.13 31.30 13.81
CA GLY A 1053 -30.17 32.49 14.65
C GLY A 1053 -30.40 33.81 13.91
N VAL A 1054 -30.45 33.81 12.57
CA VAL A 1054 -30.58 35.04 11.77
C VAL A 1054 -32.04 35.49 11.71
N GLN A 1055 -32.30 36.69 12.22
CA GLN A 1055 -33.62 37.31 12.34
C GLN A 1055 -33.91 38.33 11.23
N ARG A 1056 -32.85 38.90 10.62
CA ARG A 1056 -32.97 39.84 9.50
C ARG A 1056 -32.04 39.46 8.36
N PRO A 1057 -32.41 39.68 7.08
CA PRO A 1057 -33.75 40.10 6.61
C PRO A 1057 -34.86 39.11 6.98
N GLY A 1058 -36.11 39.58 7.06
CA GLY A 1058 -37.22 38.80 7.65
C GLY A 1058 -37.49 37.45 6.96
N PHE A 1059 -37.20 37.35 5.66
CA PHE A 1059 -37.33 36.11 4.91
C PHE A 1059 -36.35 35.01 5.34
N LEU A 1060 -35.22 35.35 5.99
CA LEU A 1060 -34.30 34.37 6.57
C LEU A 1060 -34.82 33.81 7.89
N ARG A 1061 -35.73 34.48 8.59
CA ARG A 1061 -36.17 34.06 9.92
C ARG A 1061 -36.82 32.68 9.88
N GLY A 1062 -36.21 31.72 10.59
CA GLY A 1062 -36.65 30.33 10.66
C GLY A 1062 -36.63 29.61 9.30
N ALA A 1063 -35.76 30.03 8.37
CA ALA A 1063 -35.60 29.40 7.07
C ALA A 1063 -34.18 28.90 6.88
N ALA A 1064 -33.98 27.60 6.95
CA ALA A 1064 -32.66 26.99 6.77
C ALA A 1064 -32.22 26.92 5.30
N LEU A 1065 -33.17 26.89 4.35
CA LEU A 1065 -32.89 26.83 2.92
C LEU A 1065 -33.60 27.97 2.18
N VAL A 1066 -32.82 28.86 1.56
CA VAL A 1066 -33.33 30.02 0.83
C VAL A 1066 -32.68 30.11 -0.55
N TRP A 1067 -33.48 30.42 -1.57
CA TRP A 1067 -33.01 30.78 -2.90
C TRP A 1067 -33.36 32.25 -3.16
N LEU A 1068 -32.34 33.09 -3.30
CA LEU A 1068 -32.45 34.47 -3.77
C LEU A 1068 -32.40 34.47 -5.29
N ASP A 1069 -33.57 34.60 -5.90
CA ASP A 1069 -33.74 34.53 -7.34
C ASP A 1069 -33.35 35.86 -7.99
N THR A 1070 -32.35 35.82 -8.86
CA THR A 1070 -31.88 36.99 -9.62
C THR A 1070 -32.53 37.11 -11.00
N THR A 1071 -33.48 36.23 -11.33
CA THR A 1071 -34.20 36.25 -12.61
C THR A 1071 -34.93 37.58 -12.80
N GLY A 1072 -34.59 38.32 -13.86
CA GLY A 1072 -35.22 39.60 -14.20
C GLY A 1072 -34.44 40.85 -13.76
N LEU A 1073 -33.35 40.69 -13.00
CA LEU A 1073 -32.44 41.79 -12.66
C LEU A 1073 -31.41 42.03 -13.77
N GLU A 1074 -31.49 43.17 -14.46
CA GLU A 1074 -30.59 43.53 -15.58
C GLU A 1074 -29.11 43.55 -15.15
N ASP A 1075 -28.81 43.98 -13.92
CA ASP A 1075 -27.44 44.03 -13.37
C ASP A 1075 -26.88 42.65 -12.99
N CYS A 1076 -27.71 41.59 -12.97
CA CYS A 1076 -27.34 40.24 -12.57
C CYS A 1076 -27.09 39.32 -13.78
N ALA A 1077 -26.46 39.82 -14.85
CA ALA A 1077 -26.05 39.03 -16.00
C ALA A 1077 -24.63 38.44 -15.82
N GLU A 1078 -24.40 37.23 -16.35
CA GLU A 1078 -23.04 36.68 -16.44
C GLU A 1078 -22.18 37.46 -17.44
N HIS A 1079 -20.90 37.63 -17.09
CA HIS A 1079 -19.88 38.25 -17.93
C HIS A 1079 -18.82 37.23 -18.41
N PRO A 1080 -18.01 37.58 -19.43
CA PRO A 1080 -16.85 36.76 -19.83
C PRO A 1080 -15.98 36.39 -18.62
N TYR A 1081 -15.40 35.19 -18.64
CA TYR A 1081 -14.65 34.61 -17.51
C TYR A 1081 -15.51 34.22 -16.29
N TRP A 1082 -16.83 34.10 -16.48
CA TRP A 1082 -17.79 33.54 -15.51
C TRP A 1082 -17.77 34.26 -14.16
N TYR A 1083 -18.10 35.55 -14.20
CA TYR A 1083 -18.45 36.35 -13.01
C TYR A 1083 -19.77 37.08 -13.23
N ASN A 1084 -20.42 37.49 -12.15
CA ASN A 1084 -21.70 38.19 -12.14
C ASN A 1084 -21.66 39.29 -11.09
N GLN A 1085 -21.52 40.55 -11.52
CA GLN A 1085 -21.38 41.70 -10.63
C GLN A 1085 -22.65 41.95 -9.81
N GLY A 1086 -23.84 41.76 -10.39
CA GLY A 1086 -25.10 41.91 -9.67
C GLY A 1086 -25.23 40.92 -8.51
N GLU A 1087 -24.84 39.65 -8.69
CA GLU A 1087 -24.78 38.68 -7.59
C GLU A 1087 -23.84 39.13 -6.47
N VAL A 1088 -22.69 39.75 -6.79
CA VAL A 1088 -21.75 40.30 -5.79
C VAL A 1088 -22.46 41.37 -4.94
N GLU A 1089 -23.17 42.30 -5.56
CA GLU A 1089 -23.90 43.37 -4.84
C GLU A 1089 -25.09 42.84 -4.04
N VAL A 1090 -25.76 41.78 -4.51
CA VAL A 1090 -26.85 41.11 -3.77
C VAL A 1090 -26.29 40.44 -2.52
N ILE A 1091 -25.17 39.72 -2.64
CA ILE A 1091 -24.55 39.00 -1.52
C ILE A 1091 -23.98 39.98 -0.49
N ASP A 1092 -23.29 41.04 -0.93
CA ASP A 1092 -22.73 42.06 -0.03
C ASP A 1092 -23.85 42.73 0.79
N ARG A 1093 -24.94 43.13 0.13
CA ARG A 1093 -26.12 43.71 0.81
C ARG A 1093 -26.83 42.72 1.75
N LEU A 1094 -26.95 41.46 1.34
CA LEU A 1094 -27.53 40.42 2.20
C LEU A 1094 -26.74 40.33 3.51
N VAL A 1095 -25.41 40.21 3.41
CA VAL A 1095 -24.52 40.08 4.57
C VAL A 1095 -24.54 41.32 5.44
N ASP A 1096 -24.52 42.52 4.85
CA ASP A 1096 -24.65 43.79 5.59
C ASP A 1096 -25.94 43.89 6.41
N ARG A 1097 -27.06 43.39 5.86
CA ARG A 1097 -28.38 43.40 6.51
C ARG A 1097 -28.59 42.24 7.51
N MET A 1098 -27.70 41.24 7.57
CA MET A 1098 -27.86 40.09 8.46
C MET A 1098 -27.83 40.51 9.94
N ARG A 1099 -28.83 40.10 10.73
CA ARG A 1099 -28.84 40.29 12.20
C ARG A 1099 -29.15 38.98 12.92
N PRO A 1100 -28.35 38.52 13.90
CA PRO A 1100 -27.07 39.11 14.33
C PRO A 1100 -26.04 39.10 13.20
N ALA A 1101 -25.12 40.07 13.24
CA ALA A 1101 -24.05 40.15 12.25
C ALA A 1101 -23.19 38.88 12.28
N PRO A 1102 -22.54 38.52 11.16
CA PRO A 1102 -21.61 37.38 11.13
C PRO A 1102 -20.46 37.55 12.13
N LEU A 1103 -19.95 36.43 12.65
CA LEU A 1103 -18.74 36.43 13.50
C LEU A 1103 -17.55 37.11 12.81
N ALA A 1104 -16.62 37.67 13.58
CA ALA A 1104 -15.40 38.28 13.06
C ALA A 1104 -14.57 37.29 12.20
N VAL A 1105 -13.81 37.81 11.24
CA VAL A 1105 -13.10 37.00 10.21
C VAL A 1105 -11.96 36.15 10.79
N ASP A 1106 -11.40 36.56 11.94
CA ASP A 1106 -10.36 35.84 12.67
C ASP A 1106 -10.88 34.61 13.43
N ARG A 1107 -12.20 34.45 13.54
CA ARG A 1107 -12.83 33.26 14.11
C ARG A 1107 -12.86 32.12 13.07
N PRO A 1108 -12.62 30.86 13.47
CA PRO A 1108 -12.79 29.70 12.62
C PRO A 1108 -14.19 29.66 11.97
N ALA A 1109 -14.25 29.23 10.71
CA ALA A 1109 -15.53 29.08 10.00
C ALA A 1109 -16.44 28.01 10.65
N GLU A 1110 -15.85 27.07 11.39
CA GLU A 1110 -16.54 26.02 12.12
C GLU A 1110 -17.22 26.52 13.43
N ASP A 1111 -16.92 27.75 13.88
CA ASP A 1111 -17.51 28.33 15.10
C ASP A 1111 -19.01 28.63 14.94
N ASP A 1112 -19.75 28.60 16.07
CA ASP A 1112 -21.19 28.87 16.12
C ASP A 1112 -21.53 30.27 15.58
N GLY A 1113 -22.31 30.32 14.49
CA GLY A 1113 -22.65 31.56 13.78
C GLY A 1113 -21.65 32.01 12.71
N GLY A 1114 -20.64 31.18 12.41
CA GLY A 1114 -19.71 31.36 11.29
C GLY A 1114 -20.42 31.48 9.94
N LEU A 1115 -19.92 32.36 9.06
CA LEU A 1115 -20.45 32.62 7.72
C LEU A 1115 -19.35 32.44 6.67
N VAL A 1116 -19.66 31.67 5.63
CA VAL A 1116 -18.80 31.46 4.46
C VAL A 1116 -19.57 31.74 3.18
N VAL A 1117 -18.90 32.33 2.18
CA VAL A 1117 -19.42 32.50 0.83
C VAL A 1117 -18.69 31.56 -0.12
N LEU A 1118 -19.43 30.78 -0.89
CA LEU A 1118 -18.91 29.82 -1.86
C LEU A 1118 -19.27 30.23 -3.29
N THR A 1119 -18.34 30.00 -4.20
CA THR A 1119 -18.60 30.11 -5.64
C THR A 1119 -17.72 29.12 -6.41
N PRO A 1120 -18.20 28.52 -7.51
CA PRO A 1120 -17.40 27.64 -8.33
C PRO A 1120 -16.36 28.39 -9.19
N TYR A 1121 -16.40 29.72 -9.26
CA TYR A 1121 -15.58 30.54 -10.17
C TYR A 1121 -14.63 31.46 -9.43
N ARG A 1122 -13.33 31.44 -9.78
CA ARG A 1122 -12.33 32.31 -9.15
C ARG A 1122 -12.53 33.79 -9.45
N ALA A 1123 -12.93 34.15 -10.67
CA ALA A 1123 -13.23 35.54 -11.01
C ALA A 1123 -14.30 36.11 -10.07
N GLN A 1124 -15.37 35.34 -9.83
CA GLN A 1124 -16.41 35.70 -8.86
C GLN A 1124 -15.87 35.75 -7.42
N LYS A 1125 -15.04 34.78 -7.01
CA LYS A 1125 -14.41 34.77 -5.68
C LYS A 1125 -13.63 36.07 -5.45
N ASN A 1126 -12.79 36.47 -6.40
CA ASN A 1126 -11.96 37.67 -6.27
C ASN A 1126 -12.79 38.95 -6.17
N LEU A 1127 -13.91 39.05 -6.91
CA LEU A 1127 -14.83 40.20 -6.81
C LEU A 1127 -15.54 40.26 -5.45
N LEU A 1128 -16.02 39.11 -4.95
CA LEU A 1128 -16.62 39.01 -3.62
C LEU A 1128 -15.60 39.34 -2.53
N GLU A 1129 -14.36 38.87 -2.66
CA GLU A 1129 -13.28 39.08 -1.68
C GLU A 1129 -12.89 40.56 -1.54
N ASN A 1130 -13.10 41.35 -2.60
CA ASN A 1130 -12.86 42.81 -2.59
C ASN A 1130 -13.93 43.59 -1.79
N LYS A 1131 -15.03 42.96 -1.38
CA LYS A 1131 -16.08 43.59 -0.56
C LYS A 1131 -15.72 43.50 0.92
N GLY A 1132 -15.80 44.64 1.61
CA GLY A 1132 -15.26 44.79 2.98
C GLY A 1132 -15.79 43.77 3.99
N LEU A 1133 -17.09 43.42 3.95
CA LEU A 1133 -17.69 42.45 4.88
C LEU A 1133 -17.45 40.98 4.50
N LEU A 1134 -17.12 40.72 3.24
CA LEU A 1134 -16.92 39.39 2.68
C LEU A 1134 -15.44 38.97 2.70
N ARG A 1135 -14.52 39.94 2.75
CA ARG A 1135 -13.07 39.70 2.81
C ARG A 1135 -12.72 38.69 3.91
N GLY A 1136 -11.98 37.65 3.52
CA GLY A 1136 -11.56 36.52 4.35
C GLY A 1136 -12.62 35.44 4.54
N ARG A 1137 -13.79 35.53 3.89
CA ARG A 1137 -14.89 34.55 4.00
C ARG A 1137 -15.20 33.82 2.69
N VAL A 1138 -14.58 34.22 1.57
CA VAL A 1138 -14.97 33.72 0.24
C VAL A 1138 -14.03 32.61 -0.21
N HIS A 1139 -14.61 31.47 -0.57
CA HIS A 1139 -13.85 30.30 -0.99
C HIS A 1139 -14.40 29.69 -2.28
N THR A 1140 -13.51 29.00 -3.00
CA THR A 1140 -13.92 28.11 -4.08
C THR A 1140 -14.39 26.76 -3.52
N VAL A 1141 -15.18 26.02 -4.30
CA VAL A 1141 -15.63 24.66 -3.93
C VAL A 1141 -14.47 23.74 -3.55
N HIS A 1142 -13.36 23.79 -4.30
CA HIS A 1142 -12.19 22.94 -4.07
C HIS A 1142 -11.40 23.33 -2.80
N SER A 1143 -11.27 24.63 -2.50
CA SER A 1143 -10.51 25.12 -1.33
C SER A 1143 -11.26 24.98 0.00
N PHE A 1144 -12.60 24.92 -0.03
CA PHE A 1144 -13.44 24.71 1.15
C PHE A 1144 -13.89 23.25 1.36
N GLN A 1145 -13.39 22.33 0.54
CA GLN A 1145 -13.76 20.93 0.63
C GLN A 1145 -13.26 20.31 1.95
N GLY A 1146 -14.12 19.54 2.62
CA GLY A 1146 -13.84 18.92 3.92
C GLY A 1146 -14.19 19.81 5.12
N ARG A 1147 -14.40 21.11 4.89
CA ARG A 1147 -14.86 22.08 5.89
C ARG A 1147 -16.38 22.23 5.85
N GLU A 1148 -16.91 22.89 6.86
CA GLU A 1148 -18.32 23.23 7.03
C GLU A 1148 -18.45 24.58 7.73
N ALA A 1149 -19.61 25.23 7.61
CA ALA A 1149 -19.92 26.46 8.33
C ALA A 1149 -21.40 26.47 8.73
N ASP A 1150 -21.73 27.19 9.79
CA ASP A 1150 -23.13 27.33 10.23
C ASP A 1150 -24.01 27.98 9.17
N ARG A 1151 -23.48 29.00 8.50
CA ARG A 1151 -24.17 29.78 7.47
C ARG A 1151 -23.34 29.78 6.19
N VAL A 1152 -23.95 29.36 5.09
CA VAL A 1152 -23.29 29.33 3.77
C VAL A 1152 -24.14 30.10 2.76
N ILE A 1153 -23.50 31.00 2.03
CA ILE A 1153 -24.09 31.68 0.88
C ILE A 1153 -23.37 31.18 -0.37
N VAL A 1154 -24.11 30.90 -1.43
CA VAL A 1154 -23.57 30.40 -2.69
C VAL A 1154 -23.92 31.35 -3.83
N SER A 1155 -22.91 31.82 -4.57
CA SER A 1155 -23.08 32.51 -5.84
C SER A 1155 -22.98 31.51 -7.00
N LEU A 1156 -24.06 31.36 -7.77
CA LEU A 1156 -24.15 30.42 -8.89
C LEU A 1156 -23.67 31.00 -10.22
N VAL A 1157 -23.70 32.32 -10.38
CA VAL A 1157 -23.19 33.13 -11.50
C VAL A 1157 -23.90 32.92 -12.84
N ARG A 1158 -24.15 31.67 -13.24
CA ARG A 1158 -24.56 31.31 -14.61
C ARG A 1158 -26.01 31.68 -14.87
N THR A 1159 -26.24 32.40 -15.96
CA THR A 1159 -27.58 32.88 -16.37
C THR A 1159 -27.85 32.75 -17.87
N THR A 1160 -26.86 32.35 -18.69
CA THR A 1160 -27.03 32.26 -20.15
C THR A 1160 -27.10 30.81 -20.63
N ARG A 1161 -28.04 30.54 -21.54
CA ARG A 1161 -28.07 29.28 -22.30
C ARG A 1161 -26.95 29.28 -23.34
N SER A 1162 -26.00 28.36 -23.20
CA SER A 1162 -24.88 28.17 -24.11
C SER A 1162 -24.89 26.75 -24.66
N GLY A 1163 -25.66 26.55 -25.74
CA GLY A 1163 -25.78 25.27 -26.45
C GLY A 1163 -26.79 24.30 -25.83
N ASN A 1164 -26.56 23.00 -26.06
CA ASN A 1164 -27.45 21.90 -25.64
C ASN A 1164 -26.87 21.03 -24.51
N THR A 1165 -25.69 21.34 -23.98
CA THR A 1165 -25.07 20.57 -22.89
C THR A 1165 -25.31 21.23 -21.54
N VAL A 1166 -25.54 20.42 -20.51
CA VAL A 1166 -25.71 20.91 -19.12
C VAL A 1166 -24.47 21.70 -18.69
N ALA A 1167 -23.26 21.17 -18.94
CA ALA A 1167 -22.01 21.87 -18.63
C ALA A 1167 -21.85 23.20 -19.38
N GLY A 1168 -22.42 23.33 -20.59
CA GLY A 1168 -22.46 24.61 -21.31
C GLY A 1168 -23.33 25.65 -20.60
N ASN A 1169 -24.50 25.24 -20.10
CA ASN A 1169 -25.51 26.14 -19.53
C ASN A 1169 -25.26 26.53 -18.08
N VAL A 1170 -24.83 25.58 -17.23
CA VAL A 1170 -24.63 25.81 -15.79
C VAL A 1170 -23.16 25.64 -15.36
N GLY A 1171 -22.24 25.44 -16.31
CA GLY A 1171 -20.80 25.38 -16.03
C GLY A 1171 -20.40 24.27 -15.07
N HIS A 1172 -19.47 24.56 -14.15
CA HIS A 1172 -18.89 23.57 -13.25
C HIS A 1172 -19.92 22.89 -12.34
N VAL A 1173 -20.97 23.60 -11.95
CA VAL A 1173 -22.03 23.06 -11.09
C VAL A 1173 -22.98 22.13 -11.84
N GLY A 1174 -22.86 22.00 -13.15
CA GLY A 1174 -23.50 20.91 -13.90
C GLY A 1174 -22.96 19.52 -13.56
N ARG A 1175 -21.80 19.45 -12.88
CA ARG A 1175 -21.26 18.21 -12.33
C ARG A 1175 -21.87 17.93 -10.96
N ASN A 1176 -22.37 16.72 -10.78
CA ASN A 1176 -23.03 16.29 -9.54
C ASN A 1176 -22.10 16.42 -8.33
N GLU A 1177 -20.82 16.12 -8.48
CA GLU A 1177 -19.86 16.16 -7.37
C GLU A 1177 -19.64 17.59 -6.87
N VAL A 1178 -19.56 18.55 -7.79
CA VAL A 1178 -19.39 19.99 -7.48
C VAL A 1178 -20.63 20.52 -6.79
N ALA A 1179 -21.82 20.23 -7.35
CA ALA A 1179 -23.09 20.65 -6.77
C ALA A 1179 -23.31 20.02 -5.38
N ASN A 1180 -23.03 18.73 -5.21
CA ASN A 1180 -23.13 18.04 -3.93
C ASN A 1180 -22.21 18.66 -2.88
N VAL A 1181 -20.94 18.90 -3.20
CA VAL A 1181 -20.01 19.56 -2.27
C VAL A 1181 -20.52 20.94 -1.90
N LEU A 1182 -20.97 21.75 -2.85
CA LEU A 1182 -21.40 23.13 -2.65
C LEU A 1182 -22.68 23.22 -1.79
N LEU A 1183 -23.65 22.33 -1.99
CA LEU A 1183 -24.90 22.31 -1.23
C LEU A 1183 -24.75 21.71 0.18
N SER A 1184 -23.70 20.91 0.43
CA SER A 1184 -23.52 20.19 1.70
C SER A 1184 -22.57 20.84 2.72
N ARG A 1185 -22.18 22.11 2.50
CA ARG A 1185 -21.29 22.86 3.44
C ARG A 1185 -22.02 23.61 4.54
N GLY A 1186 -23.29 23.96 4.34
CA GLY A 1186 -24.09 24.69 5.33
C GLY A 1186 -24.68 23.76 6.38
N ARG A 1187 -24.46 24.08 7.67
CA ARG A 1187 -25.06 23.33 8.79
C ARG A 1187 -26.48 23.80 9.07
N ARG A 1188 -26.70 25.11 9.25
CA ARG A 1188 -27.98 25.67 9.74
C ARG A 1188 -28.66 26.59 8.73
N LEU A 1189 -27.91 27.26 7.87
CA LEU A 1189 -28.44 28.12 6.81
C LEU A 1189 -27.68 27.94 5.49
N LEU A 1190 -28.41 27.70 4.40
CA LEU A 1190 -27.93 27.71 3.03
C LEU A 1190 -28.73 28.71 2.21
N VAL A 1191 -28.05 29.73 1.67
CA VAL A 1191 -28.63 30.71 0.74
C VAL A 1191 -28.01 30.51 -0.64
N LEU A 1192 -28.83 30.16 -1.63
CA LEU A 1192 -28.43 30.08 -3.04
C LEU A 1192 -28.77 31.39 -3.74
N VAL A 1193 -27.83 31.98 -4.46
CA VAL A 1193 -28.02 33.23 -5.22
C VAL A 1193 -27.78 32.93 -6.69
N GLY A 1194 -28.79 33.17 -7.53
CA GLY A 1194 -28.73 32.96 -8.97
C GLY A 1194 -30.11 32.82 -9.61
N GLY A 1195 -30.16 32.72 -10.93
CA GLY A 1195 -31.42 32.63 -11.69
C GLY A 1195 -32.12 31.28 -11.50
N PHE A 1196 -33.19 31.24 -10.71
CA PHE A 1196 -33.91 30.00 -10.38
C PHE A 1196 -34.41 29.27 -11.63
N ALA A 1197 -35.06 29.99 -12.54
CA ALA A 1197 -35.63 29.43 -13.77
C ALA A 1197 -34.54 28.83 -14.68
N HIS A 1198 -33.39 29.49 -14.80
CA HIS A 1198 -32.26 29.02 -15.61
C HIS A 1198 -31.75 27.65 -15.13
N PHE A 1199 -31.55 27.49 -13.82
CA PHE A 1199 -31.10 26.22 -13.25
C PHE A 1199 -32.15 25.12 -13.34
N ALA A 1200 -33.43 25.45 -13.15
CA ALA A 1200 -34.53 24.50 -13.28
C ALA A 1200 -34.68 23.96 -14.71
N GLU A 1201 -34.54 24.82 -15.72
CA GLU A 1201 -34.76 24.45 -17.13
C GLU A 1201 -33.51 23.89 -17.82
N HIS A 1202 -32.32 24.31 -17.38
CA HIS A 1202 -31.07 24.04 -18.12
C HIS A 1202 -29.99 23.31 -17.30
N GLY A 1203 -30.22 23.06 -16.01
CA GLY A 1203 -29.29 22.36 -15.13
C GLY A 1203 -29.35 20.83 -15.19
N GLY A 1204 -30.20 20.26 -16.04
CA GLY A 1204 -30.37 18.80 -16.18
C GLY A 1204 -31.09 18.15 -15.01
N THR A 1205 -31.07 16.82 -14.94
CA THR A 1205 -31.87 16.03 -13.99
C THR A 1205 -31.59 16.38 -12.52
N SER A 1206 -30.32 16.55 -12.16
CA SER A 1206 -29.95 16.84 -10.77
C SER A 1206 -30.47 18.20 -10.30
N TRP A 1207 -30.31 19.25 -11.13
CA TRP A 1207 -30.80 20.59 -10.79
C TRP A 1207 -32.33 20.71 -10.88
N ASP A 1208 -32.99 19.93 -11.74
CA ASP A 1208 -34.45 19.80 -11.71
C ASP A 1208 -34.93 19.22 -10.37
N ILE A 1209 -34.27 18.16 -9.87
CA ILE A 1209 -34.57 17.60 -8.54
C ILE A 1209 -34.27 18.64 -7.44
N ILE A 1210 -33.12 19.30 -7.49
CA ILE A 1210 -32.73 20.33 -6.50
C ILE A 1210 -33.76 21.46 -6.46
N THR A 1211 -34.12 22.03 -7.60
CA THR A 1211 -35.04 23.18 -7.67
C THR A 1211 -36.47 22.80 -7.26
N LYS A 1212 -36.98 21.63 -7.65
CA LYS A 1212 -38.26 21.10 -7.13
C LYS A 1212 -38.23 20.87 -5.63
N THR A 1213 -37.10 20.40 -5.09
CA THR A 1213 -36.92 20.20 -3.66
C THR A 1213 -36.84 21.54 -2.91
N VAL A 1214 -36.13 22.53 -3.44
CA VAL A 1214 -36.09 23.90 -2.89
C VAL A 1214 -37.48 24.53 -2.88
N ARG A 1215 -38.31 24.33 -3.92
CA ARG A 1215 -39.71 24.81 -3.93
C ARG A 1215 -40.54 24.23 -2.80
N ARG A 1216 -40.28 22.98 -2.39
CA ARG A 1216 -41.06 22.26 -1.38
C ARG A 1216 -40.59 22.54 0.04
N TYR A 1217 -39.28 22.54 0.28
CA TYR A 1217 -38.69 22.59 1.62
C TYR A 1217 -38.00 23.91 1.94
N GLY A 1218 -37.71 24.74 0.93
CA GLY A 1218 -37.06 26.04 1.09
C GLY A 1218 -37.98 27.22 0.84
N ARG A 1219 -37.40 28.42 0.84
CA ARG A 1219 -38.06 29.67 0.42
C ARG A 1219 -37.40 30.22 -0.83
N ILE A 1220 -38.18 30.56 -1.85
CA ILE A 1220 -37.70 31.28 -3.03
C ILE A 1220 -38.13 32.74 -2.89
N VAL A 1221 -37.15 33.64 -2.94
CA VAL A 1221 -37.34 35.07 -2.67
C VAL A 1221 -36.73 35.85 -3.83
N PRO A 1222 -37.49 36.76 -4.48
CA PRO A 1222 -36.94 37.65 -5.49
C PRO A 1222 -35.85 38.55 -4.88
N ALA A 1223 -34.69 38.67 -5.52
CA ALA A 1223 -33.56 39.44 -5.01
C ALA A 1223 -33.86 40.95 -4.90
N GLU A 1224 -34.90 41.47 -5.58
CA GLU A 1224 -35.43 42.83 -5.43
C GLU A 1224 -35.85 43.15 -3.99
N GLN A 1225 -36.23 42.15 -3.19
CA GLN A 1225 -36.59 42.38 -1.79
C GLN A 1225 -35.40 42.83 -0.92
N LEU A 1226 -34.16 42.71 -1.43
CA LEU A 1226 -32.97 43.28 -0.82
C LEU A 1226 -32.64 44.68 -1.32
N THR A 1227 -33.24 45.11 -2.44
CA THR A 1227 -33.05 46.43 -3.04
C THR A 1227 -34.14 47.42 -2.62
N GLY A 1228 -35.34 46.94 -2.28
CA GLY A 1228 -36.47 47.73 -1.79
C GLY A 1228 -36.65 47.64 -0.27
N GLU A 1229 -35.92 48.49 0.47
CA GLU A 1229 -36.29 49.14 1.75
C GLU A 1229 -35.13 50.04 2.18
#